data_AF-N1RDY8-F1
#
_entry.id   AF-N1RDY8-F1
#
_cell.length_a   1.000
_cell.length_b   1.000
_cell.length_c   1.000
_cell.angle_alpha   90.00
_cell.angle_beta   90.00
_cell.angle_gamma   90.00
#
_symmetry.space_group_name_H-M   'P 1'
#
loop_
_entity.id
_entity.type
_entity.pdbx_description
1 polymer ?
#
loop_
_entity_poly.entity_id
_entity_poly.type
_entity_poly.pdbx_seq_one_letter_code
_entity_poly.pdbx_strand_id
1 'polypeptide(L)'
;METPVPTPPFFGRAGHNEIFEEAKNCLSQLDSSDLDSQEACTPFSQSNKTIRFQELPPSIKQSCLALLGCVFGPSYEQMIAQGTKNENRLWSNLTVPGVINSLEKTFGSKLDRPKINLELIAQQICNNTAQPFQDIDTSSQEWIDQLCGPNLRWESIGLLWSVLRRIPGSFEPIERNQFHILESGTANKPVLAFLRHSINLARHFTLANAIILDLLFQKAIMESMIVGDASLVCWGSFADAVSVMTYLGVHAEKLTGPYKPSLSSEHKRRLFGRVYNLDKAIVAFTGRPPLLNPRFCSTPPPLDLSDEDLLAGGAVLEKAVSELDSRGWSLRRGVYPSSICRAGYFMAVILNEIIDISLGSGSNATVETIINLKQRQLNVIAELPKCLVYDPDDPADLPLPRGEIRPYDKDLSDPPVETNVVSLRIFIRLTHLQNMFLLERLLLQYGCPDEGDVLLVSYEMITLTLTFWMHKDRFRDIRRDMEWLLMAFAVPGGGILCLELLSPTFQGKHPKDSRLSRSSIVQQLSLLVGFLDWVHPSAPNGDLCASCKTIIQRVGALQSIATMAGTPTTPELATMPTEILCMIGDNLSVHEIKELTLTSKQFREIFLPKLCKHLKFSGNMKELTDSLHAYYTRKTASFRHLVHHHTSFVTFEVTNFDDIFKMNAWLLGYGVKTIPIGRFLADTPSLHGVVFDIWLQNRKEAHKFLSLIRKGPDWAGPKHLYFTKYVEKSTMGKIVGKFKAGALKGIAAPHASLTGCHYDELARSGAHLTSLRLNKYSFLRQDSSALTSLSDVLINRISKDFPQLESLNIYDKTRSGRYMHHMNDRDRYRWCRKIDKVASSLRKMRRLRRFAFTLSEAQFSESFIDALRTKLLAIVMKKGLPPVEARGLEGVYILLITYFAAHAKSPEEVCITTGCPMFYRATLTNGVWNMSEESSEDPSQKYLFPNVLEG
;
A
#
# COMPACT_ATOMS: atom_id res chain seq x y z
N MET A 1 10.06 -32.11 20.88
CA MET A 1 10.57 -30.72 20.88
C MET A 1 10.89 -30.41 22.32
N GLU A 2 12.16 -30.29 22.64
CA GLU A 2 12.60 -29.87 23.96
C GLU A 2 12.32 -28.37 24.11
N THR A 3 11.59 -28.02 25.15
CA THR A 3 11.50 -26.64 25.61
C THR A 3 12.87 -26.23 26.16
N PRO A 4 13.44 -25.08 25.75
CA PRO A 4 14.60 -24.54 26.45
C PRO A 4 14.26 -24.46 27.94
N VAL A 5 15.24 -24.78 28.81
CA VAL A 5 15.08 -24.67 30.26
C VAL A 5 14.48 -23.29 30.55
N PRO A 6 13.33 -23.20 31.23
CA PRO A 6 12.70 -21.92 31.47
C PRO A 6 13.71 -21.02 32.19
N THR A 7 14.15 -19.95 31.53
CA THR A 7 14.68 -18.79 32.25
C THR A 7 13.64 -18.42 33.30
N PRO A 8 14.04 -18.16 34.56
CA PRO A 8 13.09 -18.05 35.65
C PRO A 8 11.99 -17.03 35.30
N PRO A 9 10.71 -17.36 35.53
CA PRO A 9 9.60 -16.51 35.09
C PRO A 9 9.75 -15.10 35.67
N PHE A 10 9.57 -14.10 34.81
CA PHE A 10 9.81 -12.67 35.10
C PHE A 10 8.85 -12.05 36.11
N PHE A 11 8.04 -12.85 36.82
CA PHE A 11 7.12 -12.38 37.85
C PHE A 11 7.81 -12.15 39.22
N GLY A 12 9.13 -12.37 39.29
CA GLY A 12 9.95 -12.19 40.49
C GLY A 12 9.49 -13.06 41.66
N ARG A 13 9.72 -12.59 42.90
CA ARG A 13 9.40 -13.29 44.17
C ARG A 13 7.95 -13.72 44.35
N ALA A 14 7.03 -13.16 43.58
CA ALA A 14 5.62 -13.56 43.60
C ALA A 14 5.31 -14.68 42.58
N GLY A 15 6.29 -15.12 41.79
CA GLY A 15 6.12 -16.05 40.68
C GLY A 15 5.90 -17.48 41.15
N HIS A 16 5.06 -18.23 40.42
CA HIS A 16 4.76 -19.62 40.74
C HIS A 16 6.02 -20.47 40.92
N ASN A 17 7.06 -20.31 40.09
CA ASN A 17 8.30 -21.08 40.22
C ASN A 17 9.15 -20.67 41.43
N GLU A 18 9.16 -19.40 41.80
CA GLU A 18 9.86 -18.97 43.03
C GLU A 18 9.13 -19.48 44.27
N ILE A 19 7.80 -19.53 44.25
CA ILE A 19 6.99 -20.18 45.29
C ILE A 19 7.25 -21.70 45.32
N PHE A 20 7.43 -22.36 44.17
CA PHE A 20 7.79 -23.78 44.13
C PHE A 20 9.20 -24.03 44.64
N GLU A 21 10.19 -23.20 44.31
CA GLU A 21 11.55 -23.31 44.85
C GLU A 21 11.61 -22.92 46.33
N GLU A 22 10.85 -21.92 46.78
CA GLU A 22 10.68 -21.58 48.20
C GLU A 22 10.02 -22.72 48.96
N ALA A 23 8.96 -23.32 48.42
CA ALA A 23 8.31 -24.49 48.98
C ALA A 23 9.27 -25.70 49.02
N LYS A 24 10.05 -25.93 47.97
CA LYS A 24 11.07 -26.99 47.90
C LYS A 24 12.18 -26.76 48.94
N ASN A 25 12.65 -25.53 49.08
CA ASN A 25 13.64 -25.16 50.09
C ASN A 25 13.07 -25.32 51.51
N CYS A 26 11.82 -24.92 51.75
CA CYS A 26 11.12 -25.12 53.02
C CYS A 26 10.91 -26.61 53.33
N LEU A 27 10.56 -27.43 52.33
CA LEU A 27 10.44 -28.89 52.47
C LEU A 27 11.80 -29.54 52.77
N SER A 28 12.87 -29.10 52.11
CA SER A 28 14.23 -29.58 52.37
C SER A 28 14.77 -29.23 53.77
N GLN A 29 14.17 -28.24 54.44
CA GLN A 29 14.50 -27.89 55.83
C GLN A 29 13.66 -28.68 56.85
N LEU A 30 12.58 -29.34 56.43
CA LEU A 30 11.69 -30.13 57.28
C LEU A 30 12.12 -31.61 57.36
N ASP A 31 12.72 -32.16 56.30
CA ASP A 31 13.22 -33.54 56.25
C ASP A 31 14.73 -33.61 56.48
N SER A 32 15.14 -33.90 57.72
CA SER A 32 16.54 -34.23 58.08
C SER A 32 16.83 -35.74 58.07
N SER A 33 16.09 -36.50 57.27
CA SER A 33 16.32 -37.94 57.09
C SER A 33 16.39 -38.29 55.62
N ASP A 34 17.51 -38.94 55.25
CA ASP A 34 17.83 -39.53 53.96
C ASP A 34 16.60 -39.98 53.16
N LEU A 35 16.22 -39.16 52.18
CA LEU A 35 15.45 -39.58 51.02
C LEU A 35 16.36 -39.38 49.82
N ASP A 36 16.80 -40.51 49.27
CA ASP A 36 17.56 -40.62 48.04
C ASP A 36 17.07 -39.62 46.99
N SER A 37 18.02 -38.84 46.48
CA SER A 37 17.84 -37.89 45.41
C SER A 37 17.52 -38.59 44.08
N GLN A 38 16.29 -39.06 43.92
CA GLN A 38 15.69 -39.42 42.63
C GLN A 38 14.19 -39.09 42.66
N GLU A 39 13.86 -37.82 42.37
CA GLU A 39 12.65 -37.39 41.63
C GLU A 39 12.58 -35.85 41.67
N ALA A 40 13.58 -35.19 41.07
CA ALA A 40 13.29 -33.92 40.43
C ALA A 40 12.46 -34.25 39.19
N CYS A 41 11.33 -33.56 38.98
CA CYS A 41 10.56 -33.62 37.74
C CYS A 41 11.51 -33.76 36.55
N THR A 42 11.51 -34.94 35.96
CA THR A 42 12.25 -35.26 34.75
C THR A 42 11.89 -34.19 33.71
N PRO A 43 12.86 -33.40 33.22
CA PRO A 43 12.68 -32.75 31.94
C PRO A 43 12.45 -33.89 30.95
N PHE A 44 11.30 -33.84 30.28
CA PHE A 44 10.89 -34.82 29.27
C PHE A 44 12.07 -35.35 28.47
N SER A 45 12.13 -36.68 28.35
CA SER A 45 13.18 -37.45 27.71
C SER A 45 13.78 -36.77 26.48
N GLN A 46 15.11 -36.67 26.49
CA GLN A 46 15.90 -36.46 25.28
C GLN A 46 15.50 -37.51 24.25
N SER A 47 14.68 -37.12 23.29
CA SER A 47 14.52 -37.89 22.07
C SER A 47 15.80 -37.67 21.25
N ASN A 48 16.89 -38.35 21.64
CA ASN A 48 18.12 -38.54 20.86
C ASN A 48 17.86 -39.38 19.59
N LYS A 49 16.65 -39.30 19.04
CA LYS A 49 16.30 -39.95 17.79
C LYS A 49 16.79 -39.05 16.67
N THR A 50 17.92 -39.43 16.07
CA THR A 50 18.46 -38.79 14.87
C THR A 50 17.35 -38.65 13.83
N ILE A 51 17.12 -37.41 13.39
CA ILE A 51 16.15 -37.09 12.36
C ILE A 51 16.65 -37.69 11.05
N ARG A 52 15.85 -38.58 10.47
CA ARG A 52 16.07 -39.13 9.13
C ARG A 52 15.30 -38.30 8.11
N PHE A 53 15.97 -37.82 7.07
CA PHE A 53 15.36 -36.93 6.07
C PHE A 53 14.16 -37.58 5.38
N GLN A 54 14.22 -38.90 5.17
CA GLN A 54 13.12 -39.66 4.56
C GLN A 54 11.85 -39.69 5.42
N GLU A 55 11.95 -39.53 6.73
CA GLU A 55 10.82 -39.57 7.68
C GLU A 55 10.14 -38.20 7.85
N LEU A 56 10.73 -37.12 7.31
CA LEU A 56 10.15 -35.77 7.39
C LEU A 56 8.85 -35.65 6.57
N PRO A 57 7.97 -34.68 6.89
CA PRO A 57 6.82 -34.37 6.04
C PRO A 57 7.26 -33.95 4.63
N PRO A 58 6.49 -34.27 3.56
CA PRO A 58 6.84 -33.91 2.18
C PRO A 58 7.09 -32.41 1.98
N SER A 59 6.30 -31.55 2.62
CA SER A 59 6.44 -30.09 2.55
C SER A 59 7.75 -29.59 3.17
N ILE A 60 8.20 -30.22 4.26
CA ILE A 60 9.47 -29.91 4.92
C ILE A 60 10.63 -30.36 4.02
N LYS A 61 10.60 -31.59 3.49
CA LYS A 61 11.62 -32.06 2.54
C LYS A 61 11.78 -31.13 1.35
N GLN A 62 10.66 -30.75 0.71
CA GLN A 62 10.69 -29.85 -0.44
C GLN A 62 11.27 -28.48 -0.08
N SER A 63 10.90 -27.92 1.08
CA SER A 63 11.44 -26.64 1.55
C SER A 63 12.95 -26.72 1.82
N CYS A 64 13.42 -27.80 2.44
CA CYS A 64 14.85 -28.01 2.68
C CYS A 64 15.65 -28.05 1.37
N LEU A 65 15.18 -28.84 0.40
CA LEU A 65 15.86 -28.99 -0.90
C LEU A 65 15.82 -27.71 -1.73
N ALA A 66 14.72 -26.95 -1.67
CA ALA A 66 14.61 -25.67 -2.38
C ALA A 66 15.55 -24.61 -1.80
N LEU A 67 15.61 -24.47 -0.47
CA LEU A 67 16.55 -23.54 0.17
C LEU A 67 18.00 -23.90 -0.15
N LEU A 68 18.38 -25.16 0.03
CA LEU A 68 19.74 -25.60 -0.26
C LEU A 68 20.06 -25.50 -1.76
N GLY A 69 19.09 -25.80 -2.63
CA GLY A 69 19.25 -25.63 -4.07
C GLY A 69 19.59 -24.21 -4.50
N CYS A 70 19.22 -23.20 -3.70
CA CYS A 70 19.59 -21.80 -3.92
C CYS A 70 20.92 -21.43 -3.24
N VAL A 71 21.22 -21.98 -2.05
CA VAL A 71 22.53 -21.79 -1.39
C VAL A 71 23.65 -22.36 -2.27
N PHE A 72 23.46 -23.54 -2.84
CA PHE A 72 24.39 -24.17 -3.79
C PHE A 72 24.03 -23.78 -5.25
N GLY A 73 23.53 -22.56 -5.45
CA GLY A 73 23.05 -22.04 -6.74
C GLY A 73 23.63 -20.66 -7.10
N PRO A 74 23.24 -20.10 -8.26
CA PRO A 74 23.76 -18.81 -8.76
C PRO A 74 23.55 -17.63 -7.79
N SER A 75 22.49 -17.66 -6.97
CA SER A 75 22.23 -16.63 -5.95
C SER A 75 23.39 -16.44 -4.97
N TYR A 76 24.03 -17.54 -4.55
CA TYR A 76 25.18 -17.49 -3.65
C TYR A 76 26.42 -16.93 -4.35
N GLU A 77 26.67 -17.34 -5.60
CA GLU A 77 27.80 -16.81 -6.37
C GLU A 77 27.67 -15.29 -6.59
N GLN A 78 26.46 -14.80 -6.86
CA GLN A 78 26.18 -13.36 -6.94
C GLN A 78 26.42 -12.65 -5.61
N MET A 79 26.05 -13.27 -4.48
CA MET A 79 26.33 -12.74 -3.14
C MET A 79 27.83 -12.54 -2.91
N ILE A 80 28.64 -13.55 -3.24
CA ILE A 80 30.10 -13.49 -3.05
C ILE A 80 30.74 -12.50 -4.03
N ALA A 81 30.32 -12.49 -5.30
CA ALA A 81 30.84 -11.59 -6.33
C ALA A 81 30.65 -10.11 -6.01
N GLN A 82 29.66 -9.75 -5.18
CA GLN A 82 29.41 -8.37 -4.74
C GLN A 82 30.16 -7.99 -3.46
N GLY A 83 31.06 -8.84 -2.94
CA GLY A 83 31.89 -8.51 -1.79
C GLY A 83 31.16 -8.58 -0.45
N THR A 84 30.04 -9.30 -0.36
CA THR A 84 29.22 -9.43 0.87
C THR A 84 30.01 -9.90 2.10
N LYS A 85 31.07 -10.70 1.88
CA LYS A 85 32.02 -11.19 2.90
C LYS A 85 32.73 -10.08 3.69
N ASN A 86 32.81 -8.91 3.05
CA ASN A 86 33.73 -7.82 3.30
C ASN A 86 33.00 -6.49 3.52
N GLU A 87 31.68 -6.51 3.35
CA GLU A 87 30.79 -5.39 3.57
C GLU A 87 30.49 -5.24 5.06
N ASN A 88 31.33 -4.47 5.75
CA ASN A 88 31.05 -3.99 7.10
C ASN A 88 30.01 -2.84 7.06
N ARG A 89 28.85 -3.12 6.45
CA ARG A 89 27.77 -2.14 6.29
C ARG A 89 26.92 -2.17 7.55
N LEU A 90 27.27 -1.32 8.52
CA LEU A 90 26.51 -0.57 9.57
C LEU A 90 25.22 -1.18 10.19
N TRP A 91 24.45 -1.94 9.40
CA TRP A 91 23.34 -2.82 9.78
C TRP A 91 23.71 -4.31 9.61
N SER A 92 25.00 -4.64 9.59
CA SER A 92 25.52 -6.00 9.37
C SER A 92 25.03 -6.96 10.45
N ASN A 93 24.91 -8.22 10.05
CA ASN A 93 24.78 -9.30 11.00
C ASN A 93 26.19 -9.79 11.34
N LEU A 94 26.55 -9.65 12.61
CA LEU A 94 27.84 -10.05 13.18
C LEU A 94 28.29 -11.45 12.72
N THR A 95 27.34 -12.37 12.50
CA THR A 95 27.64 -13.78 12.23
C THR A 95 27.82 -14.14 10.76
N VAL A 96 27.33 -13.31 9.83
CA VAL A 96 27.30 -13.66 8.39
C VAL A 96 28.70 -13.85 7.79
N PRO A 97 29.71 -12.99 8.06
CA PRO A 97 31.07 -13.22 7.56
C PRO A 97 31.64 -14.56 8.03
N GLY A 98 31.36 -14.97 9.28
CA GLY A 98 31.74 -16.27 9.82
C GLY A 98 31.09 -17.43 9.07
N VAL A 99 29.77 -17.34 8.81
CA VAL A 99 29.02 -18.37 8.07
C VAL A 99 29.52 -18.50 6.63
N ILE A 100 29.76 -17.39 5.93
CA ILE A 100 30.28 -17.39 4.55
C ILE A 100 31.67 -18.04 4.50
N ASN A 101 32.59 -17.57 5.36
CA ASN A 101 33.94 -18.15 5.46
C ASN A 101 33.89 -19.66 5.69
N SER A 102 33.00 -20.09 6.56
CA SER A 102 32.85 -21.50 6.85
C SER A 102 32.29 -22.28 5.67
N LEU A 103 31.30 -21.76 4.94
CA LEU A 103 30.75 -22.44 3.77
C LEU A 103 31.82 -22.62 2.68
N GLU A 104 32.61 -21.59 2.41
CA GLU A 104 33.72 -21.65 1.44
C GLU A 104 34.79 -22.66 1.87
N LYS A 105 35.11 -22.72 3.17
CA LYS A 105 36.07 -23.69 3.72
C LYS A 105 35.56 -25.13 3.65
N THR A 106 34.27 -25.35 3.92
CA THR A 106 33.66 -26.69 3.98
C THR A 106 33.33 -27.25 2.60
N PHE A 107 32.88 -26.41 1.67
CA PHE A 107 32.33 -26.85 0.37
C PHE A 107 33.08 -26.28 -0.85
N GLY A 108 34.11 -25.44 -0.64
CA GLY A 108 34.88 -24.79 -1.70
C GLY A 108 34.34 -23.42 -2.11
N SER A 109 35.17 -22.62 -2.80
CA SER A 109 34.84 -21.24 -3.23
C SER A 109 33.82 -21.16 -4.38
N LYS A 110 33.62 -22.25 -5.12
CA LYS A 110 32.52 -22.45 -6.06
C LYS A 110 31.72 -23.65 -5.58
N LEU A 111 30.55 -23.38 -5.00
CA LEU A 111 29.66 -24.39 -4.43
C LEU A 111 29.10 -25.31 -5.55
N ASP A 112 29.81 -26.40 -5.86
CA ASP A 112 29.53 -27.26 -7.02
C ASP A 112 28.34 -28.22 -6.79
N ARG A 113 27.13 -27.76 -7.14
CA ARG A 113 25.85 -28.47 -6.95
C ARG A 113 25.80 -29.94 -7.40
N PRO A 114 26.36 -30.37 -8.55
CA PRO A 114 26.25 -31.74 -9.05
C PRO A 114 27.01 -32.79 -8.22
N LYS A 115 27.96 -32.37 -7.37
CA LYS A 115 28.79 -33.28 -6.56
C LYS A 115 28.28 -33.47 -5.14
N ILE A 116 27.20 -32.79 -4.76
CA ILE A 116 26.75 -32.66 -3.37
C ILE A 116 25.40 -33.36 -3.18
N ASN A 117 25.33 -34.25 -2.19
CA ASN A 117 24.07 -34.87 -1.79
C ASN A 117 23.28 -33.92 -0.88
N LEU A 118 22.35 -33.16 -1.48
CA LEU A 118 21.53 -32.18 -0.76
C LEU A 118 20.63 -32.81 0.33
N GLU A 119 20.22 -34.08 0.18
CA GLU A 119 19.42 -34.76 1.21
C GLU A 119 20.25 -35.04 2.46
N LEU A 120 21.51 -35.46 2.30
CA LEU A 120 22.41 -35.68 3.44
C LEU A 120 22.72 -34.38 4.15
N ILE A 121 22.97 -33.29 3.42
CA ILE A 121 23.19 -31.97 4.01
C ILE A 121 21.91 -31.49 4.72
N ALA A 122 20.75 -31.61 4.09
CA ALA A 122 19.48 -31.26 4.72
C ALA A 122 19.26 -32.05 6.01
N GLN A 123 19.57 -33.35 6.02
CA GLN A 123 19.49 -34.17 7.21
C GLN A 123 20.40 -33.66 8.32
N GLN A 124 21.65 -33.33 8.00
CA GLN A 124 22.62 -32.80 8.96
C GLN A 124 22.13 -31.47 9.55
N ILE A 125 21.72 -30.52 8.71
CA ILE A 125 21.21 -29.22 9.14
C ILE A 125 19.96 -29.39 10.02
N CYS A 126 19.02 -30.27 9.66
CA CYS A 126 17.86 -30.56 10.51
C CYS A 126 18.25 -31.08 11.90
N ASN A 127 19.21 -32.02 11.96
CA ASN A 127 19.72 -32.55 13.23
C ASN A 127 20.43 -31.48 14.06
N ASN A 128 21.27 -30.65 13.44
CA ASN A 128 21.94 -29.54 14.11
C ASN A 128 20.93 -28.53 14.64
N THR A 129 19.95 -28.15 13.82
CA THR A 129 18.89 -27.19 14.19
C THR A 129 18.03 -27.70 15.36
N ALA A 130 17.85 -29.02 15.47
CA ALA A 130 17.14 -29.61 16.59
C ALA A 130 17.91 -29.52 17.93
N GLN A 131 19.23 -29.33 17.89
CA GLN A 131 20.03 -29.14 19.10
C GLN A 131 19.83 -27.72 19.66
N PRO A 132 19.80 -27.52 20.99
CA PRO A 132 19.75 -26.20 21.60
C PRO A 132 20.92 -25.31 21.15
N PHE A 133 20.64 -24.03 20.89
CA PHE A 133 21.67 -23.02 20.66
C PHE A 133 22.12 -22.45 22.01
N GLN A 134 23.42 -22.51 22.32
CA GLN A 134 23.96 -22.17 23.64
C GLN A 134 24.52 -20.76 23.68
N ASP A 135 24.24 -20.05 24.78
CA ASP A 135 24.87 -18.77 25.10
C ASP A 135 26.28 -19.03 25.66
N ILE A 136 27.27 -19.07 24.77
CA ILE A 136 28.69 -19.25 25.13
C ILE A 136 29.33 -17.88 25.34
N ASP A 137 29.65 -17.55 26.60
CA ASP A 137 30.27 -16.27 26.98
C ASP A 137 31.80 -16.34 27.08
N THR A 138 32.38 -17.54 27.06
CA THR A 138 33.82 -17.77 27.25
C THR A 138 34.65 -17.64 25.98
N SER A 139 34.06 -17.91 24.82
CA SER A 139 34.78 -17.94 23.53
C SER A 139 33.89 -17.47 22.38
N SER A 140 34.31 -16.40 21.71
CA SER A 140 33.65 -15.89 20.50
C SER A 140 33.66 -16.94 19.37
N GLN A 141 34.77 -17.67 19.22
CA GLN A 141 34.91 -18.68 18.18
C GLN A 141 33.95 -19.86 18.41
N GLU A 142 33.88 -20.38 19.64
CA GLU A 142 32.96 -21.48 19.97
C GLU A 142 31.50 -21.08 19.76
N TRP A 143 31.15 -19.82 20.06
CA TRP A 143 29.81 -19.30 19.79
C TRP A 143 29.50 -19.25 18.28
N ILE A 144 30.44 -18.80 17.44
CA ILE A 144 30.30 -18.77 15.97
C ILE A 144 30.29 -20.18 15.38
N ASP A 145 31.08 -21.10 15.94
CA ASP A 145 31.21 -22.48 15.46
C ASP A 145 29.89 -23.26 15.56
N GLN A 146 28.96 -22.84 16.42
CA GLN A 146 27.58 -23.37 16.47
C GLN A 146 26.76 -23.07 15.20
N LEU A 147 27.18 -22.09 14.38
CA LEU A 147 26.51 -21.67 13.15
C LEU A 147 27.26 -22.10 11.89
N CYS A 148 28.43 -22.72 12.03
CA CYS A 148 29.40 -22.88 10.97
C CYS A 148 29.75 -24.36 10.72
N GLY A 149 30.22 -24.64 9.50
CA GLY A 149 30.85 -25.89 9.11
C GLY A 149 29.94 -27.09 9.31
N PRO A 150 30.38 -28.14 10.04
CA PRO A 150 29.55 -29.31 10.31
C PRO A 150 28.34 -29.00 11.20
N ASN A 151 28.32 -27.85 11.88
CA ASN A 151 27.24 -27.41 12.77
C ASN A 151 26.24 -26.46 12.08
N LEU A 152 26.32 -26.27 10.76
CA LEU A 152 25.40 -25.40 10.01
C LEU A 152 23.94 -25.69 10.37
N ARG A 153 23.15 -24.63 10.60
CA ARG A 153 21.75 -24.70 11.02
C ARG A 153 20.84 -23.97 10.05
N TRP A 154 19.53 -24.19 10.12
CA TRP A 154 18.57 -23.44 9.30
C TRP A 154 18.59 -21.94 9.61
N GLU A 155 18.94 -21.58 10.85
CA GLU A 155 19.21 -20.21 11.25
C GLU A 155 20.38 -19.61 10.44
N SER A 156 21.49 -20.35 10.28
CA SER A 156 22.63 -19.93 9.46
C SER A 156 22.22 -19.64 8.01
N ILE A 157 21.37 -20.48 7.43
CA ILE A 157 20.84 -20.28 6.08
C ILE A 157 19.97 -19.01 6.00
N GLY A 158 19.11 -18.78 6.99
CA GLY A 158 18.31 -17.56 7.07
C GLY A 158 19.17 -16.30 7.15
N LEU A 159 20.28 -16.34 7.89
CA LEU A 159 21.21 -15.22 8.06
C LEU A 159 21.84 -14.81 6.72
N LEU A 160 22.24 -15.78 5.90
CA LEU A 160 22.79 -15.52 4.55
C LEU A 160 21.78 -14.76 3.68
N TRP A 161 20.54 -15.24 3.66
CA TRP A 161 19.47 -14.61 2.86
C TRP A 161 19.07 -13.23 3.35
N SER A 162 19.19 -12.96 4.66
CA SER A 162 18.91 -11.64 5.22
C SER A 162 19.82 -10.54 4.62
N VAL A 163 21.00 -10.90 4.10
CA VAL A 163 21.94 -9.96 3.47
C VAL A 163 21.65 -9.75 1.99
N LEU A 164 21.09 -10.76 1.29
CA LEU A 164 20.69 -10.64 -0.12
C LEU A 164 19.65 -9.56 -0.40
N ARG A 165 18.92 -9.08 0.62
CA ARG A 165 17.98 -7.95 0.50
C ARG A 165 18.63 -6.66 0.01
N ARG A 166 19.96 -6.57 0.05
CA ARG A 166 20.76 -5.40 -0.34
C ARG A 166 21.21 -5.47 -1.79
N ILE A 167 21.17 -6.66 -2.39
CA ILE A 167 21.59 -6.91 -3.76
C ILE A 167 20.34 -6.81 -4.67
N PRO A 168 20.35 -6.06 -5.78
CA PRO A 168 19.26 -6.04 -6.74
C PRO A 168 19.32 -7.28 -7.65
N GLY A 169 18.17 -7.91 -7.89
CA GLY A 169 18.07 -9.01 -8.86
C GLY A 169 18.75 -10.31 -8.42
N SER A 170 19.03 -10.48 -7.12
CA SER A 170 19.85 -11.55 -6.53
C SER A 170 19.39 -12.99 -6.76
N PHE A 171 18.26 -13.20 -7.43
CA PHE A 171 17.67 -14.51 -7.67
C PHE A 171 17.37 -14.69 -9.15
N GLU A 172 17.81 -15.80 -9.74
CA GLU A 172 17.49 -16.20 -11.11
C GLU A 172 16.02 -16.63 -11.25
N PRO A 173 15.39 -16.55 -12.44
CA PRO A 173 13.99 -16.95 -12.65
C PRO A 173 13.67 -18.38 -12.17
N ILE A 174 14.62 -19.30 -12.31
CA ILE A 174 14.48 -20.71 -11.87
C ILE A 174 14.40 -20.81 -10.34
N GLU A 175 15.15 -19.98 -9.60
CA GLU A 175 15.13 -19.95 -8.14
C GLU A 175 13.85 -19.28 -7.60
N ARG A 176 13.32 -18.28 -8.32
CA ARG A 176 12.03 -17.65 -8.00
C ARG A 176 10.85 -18.63 -8.14
N ASN A 177 10.90 -19.51 -9.14
CA ASN A 177 9.84 -20.48 -9.41
C ASN A 177 9.76 -21.60 -8.37
N GLN A 178 10.83 -21.89 -7.60
CA GLN A 178 10.85 -22.98 -6.61
C GLN A 178 9.87 -22.77 -5.44
N PHE A 179 9.50 -21.52 -5.15
CA PHE A 179 8.53 -21.16 -4.12
C PHE A 179 7.24 -20.57 -4.68
N HIS A 180 6.93 -20.82 -5.96
CA HIS A 180 5.75 -20.26 -6.65
C HIS A 180 5.64 -18.75 -6.48
N ILE A 181 6.76 -18.02 -6.58
CA ILE A 181 6.77 -16.56 -6.52
C ILE A 181 6.19 -16.06 -7.84
N LEU A 182 4.86 -15.95 -7.87
CA LEU A 182 4.10 -15.33 -8.95
C LEU A 182 4.32 -13.81 -8.90
N GLU A 183 4.76 -13.26 -10.04
CA GLU A 183 4.60 -11.86 -10.47
C GLU A 183 5.56 -10.74 -10.04
N SER A 184 5.52 -9.73 -10.93
CA SER A 184 5.94 -8.34 -10.85
C SER A 184 5.74 -7.71 -9.47
N GLY A 185 6.80 -7.06 -8.98
CA GLY A 185 6.80 -6.38 -7.68
C GLY A 185 8.21 -6.02 -7.22
N THR A 186 8.31 -5.42 -6.03
CA THR A 186 9.56 -4.97 -5.42
C THR A 186 10.62 -6.09 -5.36
N ALA A 187 11.88 -5.75 -5.66
CA ALA A 187 12.99 -6.70 -5.81
C ALA A 187 13.27 -7.58 -4.57
N ASN A 188 12.73 -7.23 -3.40
CA ASN A 188 12.93 -7.95 -2.13
C ASN A 188 11.90 -9.06 -1.86
N LYS A 189 10.82 -9.17 -2.66
CA LYS A 189 9.78 -10.20 -2.46
C LYS A 189 10.34 -11.63 -2.45
N PRO A 190 11.25 -12.02 -3.38
CA PRO A 190 11.85 -13.34 -3.34
C PRO A 190 12.65 -13.56 -2.04
N VAL A 191 13.54 -12.62 -1.69
CA VAL A 191 14.38 -12.70 -0.48
C VAL A 191 13.52 -12.90 0.78
N LEU A 192 12.39 -12.20 0.89
CA LEU A 192 11.47 -12.35 2.02
C LEU A 192 10.85 -13.75 2.09
N ALA A 193 10.50 -14.34 0.95
CA ALA A 193 9.99 -15.71 0.91
C ALA A 193 11.04 -16.70 1.42
N PHE A 194 12.29 -16.60 0.95
CA PHE A 194 13.41 -17.42 1.42
C PHE A 194 13.66 -17.28 2.92
N LEU A 195 13.64 -16.05 3.43
CA LEU A 195 13.78 -15.77 4.85
C LEU A 195 12.64 -16.40 5.67
N ARG A 196 11.38 -16.26 5.23
CA ARG A 196 10.21 -16.89 5.88
C ARG A 196 10.33 -18.41 5.90
N HIS A 197 10.73 -19.03 4.79
CA HIS A 197 10.93 -20.47 4.73
C HIS A 197 12.06 -20.93 5.66
N SER A 198 13.16 -20.19 5.74
CA SER A 198 14.28 -20.48 6.64
C SER A 198 13.86 -20.40 8.11
N ILE A 199 13.11 -19.36 8.49
CA ILE A 199 12.54 -19.20 9.84
C ILE A 199 11.56 -20.32 10.16
N ASN A 200 10.67 -20.68 9.23
CA ASN A 200 9.69 -21.75 9.44
C ASN A 200 10.37 -23.11 9.60
N LEU A 201 11.44 -23.39 8.85
CA LEU A 201 12.23 -24.61 9.02
C LEU A 201 12.98 -24.60 10.34
N ALA A 202 13.62 -23.49 10.72
CA ALA A 202 14.25 -23.38 12.03
C ALA A 202 13.25 -23.65 13.16
N ARG A 203 12.07 -23.00 13.11
CA ARG A 203 10.99 -23.15 14.09
C ARG A 203 10.33 -24.53 14.09
N HIS A 204 10.51 -25.32 13.03
CA HIS A 204 10.05 -26.71 12.99
C HIS A 204 10.93 -27.64 13.84
N PHE A 205 12.20 -27.29 14.08
CA PHE A 205 13.14 -28.13 14.83
C PHE A 205 13.53 -27.53 16.19
N THR A 206 13.53 -26.21 16.34
CA THR A 206 13.81 -25.51 17.60
C THR A 206 12.76 -24.44 17.87
N LEU A 207 12.46 -24.15 19.15
CA LEU A 207 11.38 -23.22 19.49
C LEU A 207 11.79 -21.75 19.31
N ALA A 208 12.90 -21.36 19.91
CA ALA A 208 13.41 -19.99 19.90
C ALA A 208 14.89 -19.95 20.32
N ASN A 209 15.65 -19.00 19.77
CA ASN A 209 17.00 -18.62 20.19
C ASN A 209 17.31 -17.19 19.69
N ALA A 210 18.45 -16.63 20.10
CA ALA A 210 18.84 -15.27 19.74
C ALA A 210 18.96 -15.05 18.21
N ILE A 211 19.34 -16.09 17.45
CA ILE A 211 19.46 -15.99 15.99
C ILE A 211 18.09 -15.96 15.33
N ILE A 212 17.12 -16.77 15.80
CA ILE A 212 15.73 -16.68 15.34
C ILE A 212 15.14 -15.31 15.63
N LEU A 213 15.45 -14.72 16.79
CA LEU A 213 15.05 -13.35 17.10
C LEU A 213 15.60 -12.34 16.08
N ASP A 214 16.89 -12.43 15.73
CA ASP A 214 17.48 -11.57 14.70
C ASP A 214 16.78 -11.77 13.35
N LEU A 215 16.55 -13.00 12.92
CA LEU A 215 15.85 -13.30 11.67
C LEU A 215 14.41 -12.76 11.64
N LEU A 216 13.69 -12.83 12.75
CA LEU A 216 12.35 -12.24 12.89
C LEU A 216 12.40 -10.71 12.81
N PHE A 217 13.40 -10.08 13.43
CA PHE A 217 13.62 -8.64 13.29
C PHE A 217 13.93 -8.25 11.84
N GLN A 218 14.82 -8.98 11.15
CA GLN A 218 15.10 -8.74 9.72
C GLN A 218 13.86 -8.96 8.84
N LYS A 219 13.05 -9.97 9.14
CA LYS A 219 11.77 -10.24 8.46
C LYS A 219 10.81 -9.06 8.60
N ALA A 220 10.68 -8.47 9.79
CA ALA A 220 9.82 -7.33 10.02
C ALA A 220 10.25 -6.10 9.18
N ILE A 221 11.55 -5.80 9.15
CA ILE A 221 12.11 -4.73 8.29
C ILE A 221 11.83 -5.01 6.81
N MET A 222 12.06 -6.23 6.34
CA MET A 222 11.83 -6.57 4.94
C MET A 222 10.36 -6.53 4.53
N GLU A 223 9.45 -6.88 5.42
CA GLU A 223 8.02 -6.74 5.16
C GLU A 223 7.62 -5.27 5.04
N SER A 224 8.18 -4.39 5.86
CA SER A 224 7.92 -2.94 5.76
C SER A 224 8.39 -2.37 4.42
N MET A 225 9.53 -2.84 3.91
CA MET A 225 10.05 -2.53 2.56
C MET A 225 9.24 -3.11 1.39
N ILE A 226 8.19 -3.90 1.64
CA ILE A 226 7.36 -4.49 0.58
C ILE A 226 5.93 -3.98 0.64
N VAL A 227 5.33 -3.95 1.84
CA VAL A 227 3.91 -3.58 2.01
C VAL A 227 3.71 -2.21 2.66
N GLY A 228 4.77 -1.55 3.13
CA GLY A 228 4.72 -0.27 3.84
C GLY A 228 4.57 -0.41 5.36
N ASP A 229 5.12 0.56 6.10
CA ASP A 229 5.26 0.51 7.56
C ASP A 229 3.92 0.61 8.30
N ALA A 230 2.90 1.23 7.70
CA ALA A 230 1.57 1.37 8.30
C ALA A 230 0.74 0.07 8.27
N SER A 231 1.18 -0.94 7.50
CA SER A 231 0.45 -2.19 7.28
C SER A 231 0.28 -3.01 8.56
N LEU A 232 -0.87 -3.68 8.69
CA LEU A 232 -1.10 -4.65 9.78
C LEU A 232 -0.13 -5.84 9.70
N VAL A 233 0.31 -6.22 8.49
CA VAL A 233 1.28 -7.31 8.30
C VAL A 233 2.60 -6.98 9.00
N CYS A 234 3.11 -5.77 8.81
CA CYS A 234 4.35 -5.29 9.46
C CYS A 234 4.21 -5.27 10.98
N TRP A 235 3.07 -4.82 11.48
CA TRP A 235 2.77 -4.81 12.91
C TRP A 235 2.79 -6.22 13.52
N GLY A 236 2.13 -7.19 12.90
CA GLY A 236 2.14 -8.59 13.35
C GLY A 236 3.54 -9.22 13.30
N SER A 237 4.28 -8.95 12.24
CA SER A 237 5.67 -9.40 12.07
C SER A 237 6.61 -8.91 13.14
N PHE A 238 6.48 -7.63 13.51
CA PHE A 238 7.26 -7.04 14.57
C PHE A 238 6.85 -7.58 15.94
N ALA A 239 5.56 -7.83 16.16
CA ALA A 239 5.06 -8.48 17.37
C ALA A 239 5.61 -9.90 17.56
N ASP A 240 5.86 -10.65 16.48
CA ASP A 240 6.54 -11.95 16.56
C ASP A 240 7.97 -11.80 17.15
N ALA A 241 8.73 -10.79 16.72
CA ALA A 241 10.07 -10.52 17.23
C ALA A 241 10.03 -10.11 18.72
N VAL A 242 9.12 -9.22 19.10
CA VAL A 242 8.94 -8.82 20.52
C VAL A 242 8.54 -10.01 21.39
N SER A 243 7.67 -10.89 20.89
CA SER A 243 7.24 -12.09 21.60
C SER A 243 8.40 -13.05 21.86
N VAL A 244 9.24 -13.29 20.85
CA VAL A 244 10.45 -14.14 21.03
C VAL A 244 11.47 -13.46 21.94
N MET A 245 11.67 -12.15 21.83
CA MET A 245 12.60 -11.40 22.69
C MET A 245 12.21 -11.46 24.17
N THR A 246 10.91 -11.33 24.46
CA THR A 246 10.38 -11.42 25.82
C THR A 246 10.43 -12.84 26.34
N TYR A 247 10.08 -13.83 25.51
CA TYR A 247 10.22 -15.26 25.82
C TYR A 247 11.66 -15.65 26.19
N LEU A 248 12.66 -15.16 25.44
CA LEU A 248 14.07 -15.44 25.70
C LEU A 248 14.65 -14.66 26.89
N GLY A 249 13.93 -13.69 27.45
CA GLY A 249 14.44 -12.84 28.53
C GLY A 249 15.47 -11.80 28.09
N VAL A 250 15.65 -11.58 26.78
CA VAL A 250 16.64 -10.63 26.23
C VAL A 250 16.36 -9.18 26.65
N HIS A 251 15.10 -8.86 26.94
CA HIS A 251 14.65 -7.57 27.48
C HIS A 251 14.97 -7.34 28.96
N ALA A 252 15.25 -8.40 29.72
CA ALA A 252 15.36 -8.38 31.17
C ALA A 252 16.67 -9.04 31.64
N GLU A 253 17.81 -8.55 31.13
CA GLU A 253 19.13 -9.05 31.54
C GLU A 253 19.37 -8.83 33.05
N LYS A 254 19.79 -9.90 33.74
CA LYS A 254 20.16 -9.85 35.17
C LYS A 254 21.63 -9.47 35.30
N LEU A 255 21.90 -8.36 35.98
CA LEU A 255 23.26 -7.88 36.23
C LEU A 255 23.81 -8.51 37.52
N THR A 256 24.49 -9.66 37.41
CA THR A 256 25.15 -10.32 38.54
C THR A 256 26.67 -10.10 38.49
N GLY A 257 27.16 -9.10 39.23
CA GLY A 257 28.59 -8.77 39.30
C GLY A 257 29.09 -7.80 38.21
N PRO A 258 30.41 -7.54 38.13
CA PRO A 258 30.98 -6.67 37.11
C PRO A 258 30.75 -7.28 35.72
N TYR A 259 30.18 -6.49 34.81
CA TYR A 259 29.84 -6.94 33.48
C TYR A 259 31.11 -7.30 32.67
N LYS A 260 31.19 -8.55 32.20
CA LYS A 260 32.23 -9.00 31.26
C LYS A 260 31.60 -9.17 29.87
N PRO A 261 31.95 -8.33 28.88
CA PRO A 261 31.38 -8.44 27.53
C PRO A 261 31.86 -9.70 26.82
N SER A 262 30.94 -10.37 26.12
CA SER A 262 31.20 -11.50 25.21
C SER A 262 30.48 -11.24 23.88
N LEU A 263 30.80 -12.02 22.85
CA LEU A 263 30.06 -11.97 21.58
C LEU A 263 28.56 -12.28 21.80
N SER A 264 28.23 -13.27 22.63
CA SER A 264 26.86 -13.66 22.96
C SER A 264 26.10 -12.55 23.71
N SER A 265 26.72 -11.98 24.75
CA SER A 265 26.10 -10.96 25.58
C SER A 265 25.84 -9.66 24.81
N GLU A 266 26.83 -9.21 24.03
CA GLU A 266 26.71 -7.99 23.22
C GLU A 266 25.77 -8.19 22.03
N HIS A 267 25.71 -9.38 21.42
CA HIS A 267 24.71 -9.70 20.41
C HIS A 267 23.28 -9.54 20.95
N LYS A 268 23.00 -10.09 22.16
CA LYS A 268 21.69 -9.94 22.82
C LYS A 268 21.35 -8.48 23.15
N ARG A 269 22.29 -7.71 23.70
CA ARG A 269 22.07 -6.26 23.99
C ARG A 269 21.82 -5.45 22.72
N ARG A 270 22.54 -5.74 21.63
CA ARG A 270 22.32 -5.09 20.32
C ARG A 270 20.94 -5.45 19.75
N LEU A 271 20.50 -6.71 19.86
CA LEU A 271 19.16 -7.11 19.45
C LEU A 271 18.10 -6.38 20.27
N PHE A 272 18.24 -6.34 21.59
CA PHE A 272 17.33 -5.58 22.45
C PHE A 272 17.28 -4.11 22.03
N GLY A 273 18.43 -3.45 21.86
CA GLY A 273 18.49 -2.04 21.45
C GLY A 273 17.83 -1.79 20.09
N ARG A 274 18.08 -2.64 19.10
CA ARG A 274 17.46 -2.55 17.76
C ARG A 274 15.94 -2.71 17.81
N VAL A 275 15.44 -3.73 18.53
CA VAL A 275 14.00 -3.97 18.68
C VAL A 275 13.35 -2.84 19.47
N TYR A 276 13.96 -2.40 20.57
CA TYR A 276 13.45 -1.30 21.39
C TYR A 276 13.35 0.01 20.59
N ASN A 277 14.38 0.37 19.82
CA ASN A 277 14.37 1.55 18.97
C ASN A 277 13.24 1.51 17.94
N LEU A 278 13.09 0.37 17.26
CA LEU A 278 12.06 0.21 16.23
C LEU A 278 10.65 0.23 16.82
N ASP A 279 10.44 -0.35 18.00
CA ASP A 279 9.16 -0.29 18.72
C ASP A 279 8.71 1.15 18.92
N LYS A 280 9.61 2.03 19.39
CA LYS A 280 9.27 3.44 19.63
C LYS A 280 9.12 4.24 18.33
N ALA A 281 9.97 3.97 17.33
CA ALA A 281 9.88 4.63 16.04
C ALA A 281 8.55 4.32 15.31
N ILE A 282 8.08 3.07 15.35
CA ILE A 282 6.79 2.70 14.73
C ILE A 282 5.61 3.38 15.44
N VAL A 283 5.67 3.54 16.76
CA VAL A 283 4.65 4.27 17.52
C VAL A 283 4.60 5.74 17.09
N ALA A 284 5.75 6.41 17.00
CA ALA A 284 5.83 7.79 16.52
C ALA A 284 5.27 7.97 15.10
N PHE A 285 5.40 6.94 14.26
CA PHE A 285 4.87 6.95 12.90
C PHE A 285 3.36 6.63 12.82
N THR A 286 2.89 5.63 13.56
CA THR A 286 1.53 5.08 13.39
C THR A 286 0.52 5.54 14.45
N GLY A 287 0.99 6.08 15.57
CA GLY A 287 0.17 6.40 16.75
C GLY A 287 -0.36 5.17 17.50
N ARG A 288 0.06 3.95 17.16
CA ARG A 288 -0.33 2.71 17.87
C ARG A 288 0.48 2.58 19.16
N PRO A 289 -0.09 2.03 20.26
CA PRO A 289 0.65 1.84 21.50
C PRO A 289 1.90 0.95 21.34
N PRO A 290 2.99 1.20 22.08
CA PRO A 290 4.19 0.37 22.03
C PRO A 290 3.91 -1.07 22.48
N LEU A 291 4.63 -2.04 21.90
CA LEU A 291 4.56 -3.44 22.31
C LEU A 291 5.43 -3.71 23.54
N LEU A 292 6.55 -2.99 23.67
CA LEU A 292 7.46 -3.12 24.81
C LEU A 292 7.16 -2.06 25.86
N ASN A 293 6.74 -2.50 27.04
CA ASN A 293 6.65 -1.61 28.18
C ASN A 293 8.04 -1.44 28.82
N PRO A 294 8.58 -0.22 28.92
CA PRO A 294 9.91 0.03 29.49
C PRO A 294 10.03 -0.43 30.95
N ARG A 295 8.92 -0.46 31.72
CA ARG A 295 8.93 -0.85 33.13
C ARG A 295 9.34 -2.31 33.34
N PHE A 296 9.21 -3.13 32.30
CA PHE A 296 9.60 -4.55 32.33
C PHE A 296 10.92 -4.80 31.59
N CYS A 297 11.60 -3.75 31.13
CA CYS A 297 12.88 -3.86 30.44
C CYS A 297 14.02 -3.43 31.37
N SER A 298 15.02 -4.29 31.58
CA SER A 298 16.20 -4.00 32.41
C SER A 298 17.53 -4.12 31.67
N THR A 299 17.52 -4.56 30.41
CA THR A 299 18.73 -4.74 29.60
C THR A 299 19.42 -3.40 29.30
N PRO A 300 20.71 -3.21 29.65
CA PRO A 300 21.46 -1.99 29.37
C PRO A 300 21.73 -1.78 27.87
N PRO A 301 22.08 -0.55 27.45
CA PRO A 301 22.51 -0.30 26.07
C PRO A 301 23.82 -1.06 25.74
N PRO A 302 23.98 -1.55 24.50
CA PRO A 302 25.17 -2.30 24.07
C PRO A 302 26.43 -1.43 24.09
N LEU A 303 27.59 -2.03 24.38
CA LEU A 303 28.87 -1.30 24.37
C LEU A 303 29.28 -0.93 22.93
N ASP A 304 29.99 0.18 22.81
CA ASP A 304 30.49 0.70 21.54
C ASP A 304 31.73 -0.05 21.05
N LEU A 305 31.56 -1.34 20.78
CA LEU A 305 32.62 -2.25 20.31
C LEU A 305 32.46 -2.52 18.81
N SER A 306 33.56 -2.70 18.10
CA SER A 306 33.50 -3.12 16.68
C SER A 306 33.01 -4.57 16.55
N ASP A 307 32.52 -4.93 15.37
CA ASP A 307 32.13 -6.31 15.07
C ASP A 307 33.38 -7.21 15.08
N GLU A 308 34.51 -6.69 14.58
CA GLU A 308 35.80 -7.36 14.52
C GLU A 308 36.36 -7.69 15.91
N ASP A 309 36.33 -6.73 16.84
CA ASP A 309 36.83 -6.94 18.21
C ASP A 309 35.99 -8.03 18.93
N LEU A 310 34.67 -8.04 18.72
CA LEU A 310 33.77 -9.04 19.29
C LEU A 310 34.00 -10.43 18.70
N LEU A 311 34.17 -10.53 17.37
CA LEU A 311 34.45 -11.79 16.69
C LEU A 311 35.82 -12.36 17.06
N ALA A 312 36.84 -11.49 17.21
CA ALA A 312 38.19 -11.90 17.61
C ALA A 312 38.24 -12.44 19.05
N GLY A 313 37.51 -11.83 19.99
CA GLY A 313 37.45 -12.27 21.38
C GLY A 313 38.79 -12.16 22.12
N GLY A 314 38.90 -12.84 23.26
CA GLY A 314 40.13 -12.95 24.06
C GLY A 314 40.78 -11.59 24.38
N ALA A 315 42.12 -11.53 24.25
CA ALA A 315 42.90 -10.33 24.56
C ALA A 315 42.55 -9.12 23.67
N VAL A 316 42.06 -9.34 22.43
CA VAL A 316 41.65 -8.25 21.53
C VAL A 316 40.40 -7.56 22.07
N LEU A 317 39.41 -8.36 22.49
CA LEU A 317 38.19 -7.84 23.10
C LEU A 317 38.47 -7.17 24.45
N GLU A 318 39.30 -7.79 25.30
CA GLU A 318 39.67 -7.20 26.60
C GLU A 318 40.37 -5.84 26.44
N LYS A 319 41.24 -5.70 25.44
CA LYS A 319 41.84 -4.40 25.09
C LYS A 319 40.79 -3.41 24.61
N ALA A 320 39.90 -3.80 23.70
CA ALA A 320 38.85 -2.92 23.20
C ALA A 320 37.91 -2.43 24.33
N VAL A 321 37.60 -3.29 25.29
CA VAL A 321 36.81 -2.94 26.49
C VAL A 321 37.55 -1.97 27.39
N SER A 322 38.88 -2.10 27.55
CA SER A 322 39.69 -1.16 28.34
C SER A 322 39.79 0.24 27.71
N GLU A 323 39.51 0.35 26.42
CA GLU A 323 39.54 1.59 25.64
C GLU A 323 38.13 2.19 25.46
N LEU A 324 37.19 1.85 26.35
CA LEU A 324 35.89 2.49 26.47
C LEU A 324 35.91 3.61 27.53
N ASP A 325 35.14 4.66 27.30
CA ASP A 325 34.88 5.68 28.32
C ASP A 325 33.98 5.14 29.45
N SER A 326 33.80 5.93 30.52
CA SER A 326 32.96 5.54 31.66
C SER A 326 31.47 5.32 31.30
N ARG A 327 31.05 5.72 30.11
CA ARG A 327 29.71 5.53 29.56
C ARG A 327 29.69 4.50 28.44
N GLY A 328 30.76 3.71 28.25
CA GLY A 328 30.82 2.63 27.28
C GLY A 328 30.96 3.04 25.80
N TRP A 329 31.39 4.27 25.51
CA TRP A 329 31.75 4.73 24.16
C TRP A 329 33.22 4.45 23.83
N SER A 330 33.52 4.15 22.57
CA SER A 330 34.89 3.87 22.14
C SER A 330 35.76 5.12 22.10
N LEU A 331 36.97 5.01 22.64
CA LEU A 331 38.00 6.05 22.50
C LEU A 331 38.70 6.01 21.13
N ARG A 332 38.51 4.94 20.33
CA ARG A 332 39.17 4.74 19.02
C ARG A 332 38.65 5.66 17.90
N ARG A 333 37.68 6.55 18.19
CA ARG A 333 37.03 7.48 17.24
C ARG A 333 36.38 6.83 16.01
N GLY A 334 36.24 5.50 16.00
CA GLY A 334 35.52 4.77 14.96
C GLY A 334 34.01 4.96 15.07
N VAL A 335 33.28 4.65 14.00
CA VAL A 335 31.82 4.59 13.98
C VAL A 335 31.42 3.17 13.60
N TYR A 336 30.75 2.50 14.53
CA TYR A 336 30.40 1.08 14.45
C TYR A 336 28.88 0.88 14.37
N PRO A 337 28.39 -0.30 13.94
CA PRO A 337 26.97 -0.68 14.07
C PRO A 337 26.42 -0.50 15.49
N SER A 338 27.24 -0.80 16.50
CA SER A 338 26.95 -0.58 17.92
C SER A 338 26.80 0.91 18.26
N SER A 339 27.59 1.80 17.68
CA SER A 339 27.50 3.24 17.93
C SER A 339 26.12 3.80 17.57
N ILE A 340 25.59 3.41 16.41
CA ILE A 340 24.24 3.81 15.95
C ILE A 340 23.16 3.22 16.86
N CYS A 341 23.29 1.92 17.17
CA CYS A 341 22.34 1.23 18.03
C CYS A 341 22.27 1.89 19.41
N ARG A 342 23.43 2.22 19.98
CA ARG A 342 23.58 2.87 21.29
C ARG A 342 23.03 4.30 21.28
N ALA A 343 23.36 5.11 20.27
CA ALA A 343 22.82 6.47 20.13
C ALA A 343 21.28 6.44 19.97
N GLY A 344 20.78 5.54 19.12
CA GLY A 344 19.35 5.30 18.94
C GLY A 344 18.65 4.90 20.23
N TYR A 345 19.28 4.03 21.04
CA TYR A 345 18.74 3.58 22.33
C TYR A 345 18.51 4.73 23.30
N PHE A 346 19.50 5.61 23.49
CA PHE A 346 19.35 6.75 24.39
C PHE A 346 18.23 7.69 23.95
N MET A 347 18.08 7.92 22.64
CA MET A 347 16.97 8.71 22.10
C MET A 347 15.62 8.00 22.19
N ALA A 348 15.58 6.67 22.03
CA ALA A 348 14.36 5.89 22.14
C ALA A 348 13.81 5.85 23.58
N VAL A 349 14.68 5.91 24.59
CA VAL A 349 14.26 6.07 26.00
C VAL A 349 13.50 7.38 26.18
N ILE A 350 14.01 8.49 25.65
CA ILE A 350 13.31 9.77 25.69
C ILE A 350 12.02 9.73 24.88
N LEU A 351 12.06 9.13 23.68
CA LEU A 351 10.87 8.98 22.83
C LEU A 351 9.78 8.17 23.52
N ASN A 352 10.13 7.14 24.29
CA ASN A 352 9.16 6.39 25.08
C ASN A 352 8.45 7.30 26.09
N GLU A 353 9.18 8.14 26.84
CA GLU A 353 8.56 9.06 27.80
C GLU A 353 7.66 10.09 27.10
N ILE A 354 8.04 10.56 25.92
CA ILE A 354 7.20 11.42 25.06
C ILE A 354 5.90 10.68 24.66
N ILE A 355 6.01 9.41 24.26
CA ILE A 355 4.87 8.55 23.90
C ILE A 355 3.94 8.35 25.10
N ASP A 356 4.49 8.08 26.28
CA ASP A 356 3.72 7.86 27.51
C ASP A 356 2.89 9.10 27.86
N ILE A 357 3.43 10.31 27.67
CA ILE A 357 2.68 11.58 27.84
C ILE A 357 1.62 11.73 26.76
N SER A 358 1.95 11.40 25.51
CA SER A 358 1.08 11.64 24.35
C SER A 358 -0.11 10.67 24.27
N LEU A 359 0.08 9.41 24.65
CA LEU A 359 -0.93 8.34 24.56
C LEU A 359 -1.56 7.95 25.91
N GLY A 360 -0.95 8.34 27.03
CA GLY A 360 -1.38 7.96 28.37
C GLY A 360 -2.75 8.53 28.76
N SER A 361 -3.72 7.66 29.06
CA SER A 361 -5.00 8.06 29.63
C SER A 361 -4.80 8.53 31.09
N GLY A 362 -4.79 9.86 31.32
CA GLY A 362 -4.57 10.44 32.65
C GLY A 362 -3.12 10.82 32.96
N SER A 363 -2.34 11.18 31.93
CA SER A 363 -1.01 11.80 32.12
C SER A 363 -1.10 13.02 33.05
N ASN A 364 -0.45 12.96 34.22
CA ASN A 364 -0.21 14.11 35.12
C ASN A 364 1.02 14.93 34.69
N ALA A 365 1.44 14.85 33.41
CA ALA A 365 2.59 15.58 32.93
C ALA A 365 2.36 17.08 33.07
N THR A 366 3.40 17.79 33.47
CA THR A 366 3.41 19.26 33.55
C THR A 366 4.28 19.83 32.44
N VAL A 367 4.15 21.13 32.17
CA VAL A 367 5.07 21.85 31.28
C VAL A 367 6.53 21.63 31.71
N GLU A 368 6.82 21.63 33.01
CA GLU A 368 8.15 21.38 33.56
C GLU A 368 8.66 19.97 33.21
N THR A 369 7.79 18.96 33.25
CA THR A 369 8.13 17.60 32.81
C THR A 369 8.59 17.59 31.35
N ILE A 370 7.89 18.30 30.46
CA ILE A 370 8.22 18.35 29.03
C ILE A 370 9.51 19.14 28.79
N ILE A 371 9.71 20.26 29.50
CA ILE A 371 10.97 21.03 29.44
C ILE A 371 12.16 20.19 29.92
N ASN A 372 11.98 19.40 30.99
CA ASN A 372 13.02 18.49 31.47
C ASN A 372 13.37 17.43 30.42
N LEU A 373 12.38 16.86 29.73
CA LEU A 373 12.61 15.93 28.62
C LEU A 373 13.36 16.58 27.46
N LYS A 374 13.00 17.82 27.09
CA LYS A 374 13.73 18.62 26.09
C LYS A 374 15.19 18.83 26.49
N GLN A 375 15.46 19.18 27.75
CA GLN A 375 16.83 19.33 28.24
C GLN A 375 17.60 18.00 28.22
N ARG A 376 16.98 16.90 28.64
CA ARG A 376 17.60 15.57 28.59
C ARG A 376 17.92 15.15 27.16
N GLN A 377 17.04 15.44 26.21
CA GLN A 377 17.27 15.18 24.78
C GLN A 377 18.46 15.98 24.24
N LEU A 378 18.63 17.24 24.65
CA LEU A 378 19.80 18.06 24.31
C LEU A 378 21.08 17.51 24.94
N ASN A 379 21.02 17.11 26.22
CA ASN A 379 22.16 16.51 26.92
C ASN A 379 22.63 15.23 26.21
N VAL A 380 21.72 14.33 25.81
CA VAL A 380 22.05 13.12 25.05
C VAL A 380 22.90 13.44 23.82
N ILE A 381 22.60 14.51 23.08
CA ILE A 381 23.35 14.93 21.89
C ILE A 381 24.68 15.59 22.24
N ALA A 382 24.69 16.49 23.22
CA ALA A 382 25.93 17.14 23.70
C ALA A 382 26.94 16.11 24.22
N GLU A 383 26.44 14.97 24.68
CA GLU A 383 27.20 13.87 25.24
C GLU A 383 27.72 12.86 24.21
N LEU A 384 27.28 12.91 22.95
CA LEU A 384 27.73 11.97 21.92
C LEU A 384 29.21 12.20 21.55
N PRO A 385 29.97 11.13 21.25
CA PRO A 385 31.27 11.27 20.61
C PRO A 385 31.19 12.13 19.34
N LYS A 386 32.16 13.04 19.15
CA LYS A 386 32.20 13.96 18.01
C LYS A 386 32.12 13.23 16.65
N CYS A 387 32.63 12.00 16.56
CA CYS A 387 32.55 11.19 15.33
C CYS A 387 31.11 10.80 14.92
N LEU A 388 30.12 10.94 15.80
CA LEU A 388 28.70 10.64 15.55
C LEU A 388 27.84 11.88 15.30
N VAL A 389 28.39 13.08 15.53
CA VAL A 389 27.65 14.33 15.38
C VAL A 389 27.76 14.81 13.94
N TYR A 390 26.63 15.13 13.32
CA TYR A 390 26.58 15.76 12.00
C TYR A 390 26.91 17.24 12.12
N ASP A 391 27.86 17.71 11.33
CA ASP A 391 28.22 19.12 11.26
C ASP A 391 28.21 19.59 9.79
N PRO A 392 27.22 20.42 9.38
CA PRO A 392 27.13 20.91 8.01
C PRO A 392 28.26 21.91 7.65
N ASP A 393 29.08 22.35 8.59
CA ASP A 393 30.25 23.19 8.30
C ASP A 393 31.56 22.38 8.28
N ASP A 394 31.54 21.09 8.63
CA ASP A 394 32.70 20.21 8.59
C ASP A 394 33.04 19.80 7.15
N PRO A 395 34.26 20.06 6.64
CA PRO A 395 34.70 19.61 5.32
C PRO A 395 34.68 18.09 5.13
N ALA A 396 34.71 17.30 6.20
CA ALA A 396 34.52 15.84 6.14
C ALA A 396 33.06 15.45 5.85
N ASP A 397 32.11 16.33 6.18
CA ASP A 397 30.69 16.17 5.90
C ASP A 397 30.28 16.83 4.54
N LEU A 398 31.17 17.61 3.87
CA LEU A 398 30.88 18.31 2.61
C LEU A 398 31.98 18.31 1.50
N PRO A 399 31.61 18.06 0.21
CA PRO A 399 30.37 17.46 -0.25
C PRO A 399 30.54 15.94 -0.32
N LEU A 400 29.90 15.20 0.59
CA LEU A 400 29.56 13.75 0.60
C LEU A 400 30.66 12.75 0.14
N PRO A 401 30.55 11.43 0.39
CA PRO A 401 31.63 10.48 0.04
C PRO A 401 32.00 10.52 -1.46
N ARG A 402 33.29 10.38 -1.78
CA ARG A 402 33.77 10.30 -3.19
C ARG A 402 33.18 9.06 -3.85
N GLY A 403 32.71 9.19 -5.10
CA GLY A 403 32.05 8.11 -5.84
C GLY A 403 32.97 7.01 -6.40
N GLU A 404 34.22 6.92 -5.95
CA GLU A 404 35.16 5.90 -6.41
C GLU A 404 34.96 4.61 -5.61
N ILE A 405 34.44 3.58 -6.29
CA ILE A 405 34.50 2.19 -5.82
C ILE A 405 35.98 1.79 -5.85
N ARG A 406 36.67 1.78 -4.71
CA ARG A 406 37.99 1.14 -4.66
C ARG A 406 37.81 -0.37 -4.90
N PRO A 407 38.62 -0.99 -5.77
CA PRO A 407 38.68 -2.45 -5.88
C PRO A 407 38.96 -3.04 -4.49
N TYR A 408 38.08 -3.93 -4.03
CA TYR A 408 38.17 -4.55 -2.72
C TYR A 408 39.16 -5.72 -2.78
N ASP A 409 40.44 -5.40 -2.71
CA ASP A 409 41.47 -6.31 -2.22
C ASP A 409 42.09 -5.64 -0.99
N LYS A 410 41.53 -5.89 0.19
CA LYS A 410 42.15 -5.48 1.46
C LYS A 410 42.15 -6.62 2.48
N ASP A 411 43.32 -6.79 3.06
CA ASP A 411 43.68 -7.66 4.16
C ASP A 411 42.88 -7.29 5.42
N LEU A 412 42.56 -8.28 6.26
CA LEU A 412 41.74 -8.12 7.49
C LEU A 412 42.38 -7.18 8.53
N SER A 413 43.64 -6.79 8.32
CA SER A 413 44.42 -5.89 9.18
C SER A 413 44.27 -4.40 8.86
N ASP A 414 43.58 -4.01 7.78
CA ASP A 414 43.47 -2.61 7.37
C ASP A 414 42.20 -1.95 7.98
N PRO A 415 42.31 -0.76 8.61
CA PRO A 415 41.15 -0.12 9.23
C PRO A 415 40.08 0.26 8.19
N PRO A 416 38.78 0.04 8.48
CA PRO A 416 37.71 0.21 7.52
C PRO A 416 37.56 1.68 7.10
N VAL A 417 37.82 1.97 5.82
CA VAL A 417 37.63 3.31 5.23
C VAL A 417 36.16 3.49 4.82
N GLU A 418 35.44 4.26 5.65
CA GLU A 418 34.58 5.42 5.33
C GLU A 418 33.81 5.47 3.98
N THR A 419 32.69 4.75 3.85
CA THR A 419 31.73 5.04 2.74
C THR A 419 30.36 5.57 3.20
N ASN A 420 29.93 5.40 4.46
CA ASN A 420 28.55 5.75 4.88
C ASN A 420 28.41 6.47 6.23
N VAL A 421 29.49 6.99 6.83
CA VAL A 421 29.45 7.64 8.15
C VAL A 421 28.55 8.89 8.15
N VAL A 422 28.61 9.71 7.10
CA VAL A 422 27.80 10.94 7.00
C VAL A 422 26.30 10.63 7.03
N SER A 423 25.85 9.60 6.32
CA SER A 423 24.45 9.19 6.33
C SER A 423 23.95 8.83 7.72
N LEU A 424 24.81 8.21 8.53
CA LEU A 424 24.48 7.86 9.91
C LEU A 424 24.40 9.08 10.82
N ARG A 425 25.34 10.01 10.68
CA ARG A 425 25.32 11.26 11.41
C ARG A 425 24.03 12.02 11.12
N ILE A 426 23.65 12.11 9.84
CA ILE A 426 22.36 12.69 9.43
C ILE A 426 21.20 11.91 10.04
N PHE A 427 21.25 10.58 10.05
CA PHE A 427 20.18 9.74 10.64
C PHE A 427 20.03 9.95 12.16
N ILE A 428 21.15 10.01 12.90
CA ILE A 428 21.18 10.33 14.34
C ILE A 428 20.58 11.73 14.55
N ARG A 429 20.96 12.71 13.73
CA ARG A 429 20.41 14.06 13.78
C ARG A 429 18.90 14.09 13.50
N LEU A 430 18.42 13.35 12.49
CA LEU A 430 16.99 13.23 12.20
C LEU A 430 16.21 12.59 13.36
N THR A 431 16.76 11.55 13.99
CA THR A 431 16.15 10.90 15.17
C THR A 431 16.03 11.87 16.34
N HIS A 432 17.08 12.66 16.59
CA HIS A 432 17.04 13.75 17.57
C HIS A 432 15.96 14.78 17.24
N LEU A 433 15.92 15.25 15.99
CA LEU A 433 14.96 16.26 15.55
C LEU A 433 13.53 15.76 15.64
N GLN A 434 13.26 14.47 15.42
CA GLN A 434 11.93 13.90 15.63
C GLN A 434 11.49 14.00 17.09
N ASN A 435 12.37 13.68 18.05
CA ASN A 435 12.06 13.86 19.46
C ASN A 435 11.81 15.33 19.80
N MET A 436 12.66 16.24 19.30
CA MET A 436 12.48 17.68 19.49
C MET A 436 11.16 18.15 18.88
N PHE A 437 10.81 17.74 17.67
CA PHE A 437 9.56 18.08 16.99
C PHE A 437 8.35 17.68 17.84
N LEU A 438 8.36 16.46 18.39
CA LEU A 438 7.27 15.98 19.25
C LEU A 438 7.21 16.77 20.57
N LEU A 439 8.36 17.06 21.18
CA LEU A 439 8.44 17.85 22.42
C LEU A 439 7.94 19.29 22.23
N GLU A 440 8.37 19.99 21.18
CA GLU A 440 7.88 21.34 20.89
C GLU A 440 6.36 21.33 20.66
N ARG A 441 5.85 20.34 19.93
CA ARG A 441 4.40 20.20 19.72
C ARG A 441 3.66 19.92 21.03
N LEU A 442 4.23 19.13 21.94
CA LEU A 442 3.66 18.90 23.27
C LEU A 442 3.67 20.20 24.10
N LEU A 443 4.74 20.99 24.07
CA LEU A 443 4.79 22.28 24.77
C LEU A 443 3.65 23.21 24.31
N LEU A 444 3.42 23.31 22.99
CA LEU A 444 2.29 24.08 22.45
C LEU A 444 0.94 23.55 22.91
N GLN A 445 0.76 22.23 22.92
CA GLN A 445 -0.49 21.59 23.39
C GLN A 445 -0.76 21.85 24.88
N TYR A 446 0.30 22.00 25.69
CA TYR A 446 0.22 22.32 27.11
C TYR A 446 0.21 23.85 27.37
N GLY A 447 0.04 24.68 26.33
CA GLY A 447 -0.20 26.11 26.46
C GLY A 447 1.06 27.00 26.53
N CYS A 448 2.24 26.46 26.24
CA CYS A 448 3.43 27.29 26.06
C CYS A 448 3.28 28.20 24.83
N PRO A 449 3.87 29.41 24.86
CA PRO A 449 3.85 30.31 23.71
C PRO A 449 4.60 29.70 22.52
N ASP A 450 4.09 29.95 21.32
CA ASP A 450 4.78 29.58 20.09
C ASP A 450 5.91 30.57 19.81
N GLU A 451 7.15 30.12 20.05
CA GLU A 451 8.34 30.91 19.77
C GLU A 451 8.99 30.56 18.40
N GLY A 452 8.30 29.81 17.54
CA GLY A 452 8.78 29.38 16.23
C GLY A 452 9.71 28.16 16.26
N ASP A 453 9.91 27.52 17.41
CA ASP A 453 10.85 26.38 17.55
C ASP A 453 10.39 25.15 16.75
N VAL A 454 9.07 24.86 16.70
CA VAL A 454 8.51 23.76 15.88
C VAL A 454 8.86 23.97 14.40
N LEU A 455 8.78 25.21 13.91
CA LEU A 455 9.08 25.54 12.52
C LEU A 455 10.57 25.35 12.21
N LEU A 456 11.46 25.78 13.12
CA LEU A 456 12.91 25.59 12.99
C LEU A 456 13.27 24.11 12.87
N VAL A 457 12.77 23.29 13.78
CA VAL A 457 13.00 21.84 13.77
C VAL A 457 12.44 21.20 12.50
N SER A 458 11.23 21.58 12.10
CA SER A 458 10.58 21.06 10.89
C SER A 458 11.34 21.38 9.61
N TYR A 459 11.88 22.60 9.52
CA TYR A 459 12.68 23.04 8.38
C TYR A 459 14.00 22.26 8.27
N GLU A 460 14.68 22.03 9.39
CA GLU A 460 15.91 21.23 9.42
C GLU A 460 15.63 19.77 9.04
N MET A 461 14.56 19.16 9.58
CA MET A 461 14.15 17.79 9.24
C MET A 461 13.98 17.62 7.72
N ILE A 462 13.23 18.50 7.08
CA ILE A 462 13.02 18.45 5.61
C ILE A 462 14.34 18.62 4.87
N THR A 463 15.15 19.60 5.26
CA THR A 463 16.42 19.90 4.58
C THR A 463 17.36 18.69 4.60
N LEU A 464 17.50 18.05 5.77
CA LEU A 464 18.33 16.85 5.93
C LEU A 464 17.75 15.65 5.17
N THR A 465 16.43 15.43 5.21
CA THR A 465 15.81 14.33 4.46
C THR A 465 15.93 14.53 2.95
N LEU A 466 15.76 15.75 2.44
CA LEU A 466 15.92 16.06 1.01
C LEU A 466 17.35 15.85 0.51
N THR A 467 18.36 16.01 1.39
CA THR A 467 19.76 15.75 1.05
C THR A 467 19.97 14.32 0.54
N PHE A 468 19.26 13.34 1.11
CA PHE A 468 19.30 11.94 0.64
C PHE A 468 18.82 11.81 -0.81
N TRP A 469 17.74 12.49 -1.17
CA TRP A 469 17.17 12.44 -2.53
C TRP A 469 17.98 13.25 -3.54
N MET A 470 18.38 14.47 -3.19
CA MET A 470 19.17 15.35 -4.06
C MET A 470 20.53 14.74 -4.42
N HIS A 471 21.11 13.95 -3.52
CA HIS A 471 22.36 13.23 -3.73
C HIS A 471 22.16 11.70 -3.78
N LYS A 472 21.03 11.24 -4.32
CA LYS A 472 20.64 9.82 -4.36
C LYS A 472 21.67 8.88 -4.98
N ASP A 473 22.56 9.37 -5.83
CA ASP A 473 23.62 8.56 -6.45
C ASP A 473 24.79 8.36 -5.49
N ARG A 474 25.01 9.29 -4.56
CA ARG A 474 26.02 9.20 -3.49
C ARG A 474 25.51 8.38 -2.30
N PHE A 475 24.20 8.38 -2.07
CA PHE A 475 23.52 7.56 -1.05
C PHE A 475 22.92 6.28 -1.63
N ARG A 476 23.56 5.69 -2.65
CA ARG A 476 23.02 4.51 -3.36
C ARG A 476 22.67 3.35 -2.41
N ASP A 477 23.44 3.18 -1.34
CA ASP A 477 23.27 2.12 -0.35
C ASP A 477 22.02 2.27 0.53
N ILE A 478 21.51 3.50 0.68
CA ILE A 478 20.37 3.86 1.53
C ILE A 478 19.15 4.21 0.66
N ARG A 479 19.30 4.19 -0.67
CA ARG A 479 18.22 4.49 -1.62
C ARG A 479 16.94 3.69 -1.39
N ARG A 480 17.05 2.49 -0.82
CA ARG A 480 15.91 1.58 -0.51
C ARG A 480 15.21 1.89 0.82
N ASP A 481 15.78 2.78 1.63
CA ASP A 481 15.21 3.22 2.92
C ASP A 481 14.65 4.66 2.81
N MET A 482 14.76 5.29 1.63
CA MET A 482 14.42 6.69 1.40
C MET A 482 12.91 6.96 1.53
N GLU A 483 12.05 5.99 1.18
CA GLU A 483 10.59 6.13 1.31
C GLU A 483 10.16 6.23 2.77
N TRP A 484 10.76 5.41 3.64
CA TRP A 484 10.48 5.48 5.08
C TRP A 484 11.04 6.76 5.70
N LEU A 485 12.27 7.18 5.36
CA LEU A 485 12.85 8.45 5.83
C LEU A 485 11.96 9.65 5.44
N LEU A 486 11.46 9.66 4.22
CA LEU A 486 10.53 10.68 3.71
C LEU A 486 9.26 10.76 4.57
N MET A 487 8.63 9.61 4.83
CA MET A 487 7.38 9.54 5.58
C MET A 487 7.56 9.81 7.08
N ALA A 488 8.68 9.39 7.68
CA ALA A 488 8.93 9.53 9.11
C ALA A 488 9.39 10.95 9.51
N PHE A 489 10.10 11.66 8.62
CA PHE A 489 10.73 12.95 8.95
C PHE A 489 10.24 14.11 8.08
N ALA A 490 10.31 14.01 6.75
CA ALA A 490 10.03 15.15 5.88
C ALA A 490 8.53 15.48 5.75
N VAL A 491 7.65 14.46 5.70
CA VAL A 491 6.20 14.70 5.59
C VAL A 491 5.64 15.43 6.83
N PRO A 492 5.94 15.01 8.09
CA PRO A 492 5.53 15.77 9.27
C PRO A 492 6.01 17.21 9.28
N GLY A 493 7.29 17.45 8.94
CA GLY A 493 7.83 18.79 8.81
C GLY A 493 7.13 19.59 7.71
N GLY A 494 6.85 18.97 6.56
CA GLY A 494 6.14 19.58 5.44
C GLY A 494 4.74 20.04 5.84
N GLY A 495 4.07 19.30 6.73
CA GLY A 495 2.81 19.72 7.34
C GLY A 495 2.92 21.05 8.10
N ILE A 496 3.96 21.21 8.92
CA ILE A 496 4.21 22.48 9.65
C ILE A 496 4.53 23.61 8.70
N LEU A 497 5.38 23.39 7.70
CA LEU A 497 5.71 24.40 6.69
C LEU A 497 4.47 24.83 5.89
N CYS A 498 3.56 23.91 5.59
CA CYS A 498 2.27 24.22 4.99
C CYS A 498 1.40 25.10 5.91
N LEU A 499 1.34 24.79 7.22
CA LEU A 499 0.62 25.62 8.19
C LEU A 499 1.20 27.02 8.30
N GLU A 500 2.53 27.15 8.30
CA GLU A 500 3.22 28.46 8.31
C GLU A 500 2.91 29.28 7.05
N LEU A 501 2.76 28.63 5.88
CA LEU A 501 2.30 29.34 4.67
C LEU A 501 0.86 29.81 4.77
N LEU A 502 -0.03 29.01 5.38
CA LEU A 502 -1.45 29.34 5.54
C LEU A 502 -1.69 30.39 6.62
N SER A 503 -0.89 30.37 7.69
CA SER A 503 -0.97 31.28 8.82
C SER A 503 0.43 31.73 9.22
N PRO A 504 0.99 32.77 8.57
CA PRO A 504 2.35 33.21 8.82
C PRO A 504 2.53 33.77 10.23
N THR A 505 3.55 33.28 10.93
CA THR A 505 3.96 33.73 12.27
C THR A 505 5.03 34.82 12.23
N PHE A 506 5.70 35.01 11.09
CA PHE A 506 6.72 36.03 10.88
C PHE A 506 6.64 36.68 9.48
N GLN A 507 7.30 37.83 9.33
CA GLN A 507 7.44 38.53 8.04
C GLN A 507 8.91 38.63 7.62
N GLY A 508 9.19 38.44 6.33
CA GLY A 508 10.54 38.51 5.79
C GLY A 508 11.37 37.27 6.14
N LYS A 509 12.45 37.47 6.91
CA LYS A 509 13.31 36.39 7.43
C LYS A 509 12.94 36.06 8.87
N HIS A 510 13.00 34.79 9.23
CA HIS A 510 12.70 34.35 10.59
C HIS A 510 13.73 34.93 11.60
N PRO A 511 13.29 35.40 12.78
CA PRO A 511 14.17 36.09 13.74
C PRO A 511 15.28 35.19 14.32
N LYS A 512 15.01 33.88 14.46
CA LYS A 512 15.97 32.91 15.02
C LYS A 512 16.84 32.22 13.96
N ASP A 513 16.47 32.26 12.68
CA ASP A 513 17.23 31.62 11.59
C ASP A 513 17.06 32.38 10.27
N SER A 514 18.15 32.98 9.79
CA SER A 514 18.16 33.79 8.58
C SER A 514 17.96 33.01 7.27
N ARG A 515 18.08 31.66 7.30
CA ARG A 515 17.82 30.76 6.17
C ARG A 515 16.32 30.58 5.94
N LEU A 516 15.50 30.78 6.97
CA LEU A 516 14.05 30.67 6.92
C LEU A 516 13.43 31.96 6.41
N SER A 517 12.77 31.85 5.25
CA SER A 517 11.94 32.88 4.65
C SER A 517 10.75 32.21 3.98
N ARG A 518 9.72 33.00 3.64
CA ARG A 518 8.60 32.47 2.86
C ARG A 518 9.06 31.81 1.55
N SER A 519 10.05 32.38 0.86
CA SER A 519 10.57 31.80 -0.38
C SER A 519 11.31 30.49 -0.15
N SER A 520 12.09 30.37 0.93
CA SER A 520 12.79 29.12 1.24
C SER A 520 11.83 28.02 1.70
N ILE A 521 10.75 28.36 2.42
CA ILE A 521 9.67 27.41 2.76
C ILE A 521 9.01 26.87 1.48
N VAL A 522 8.62 27.75 0.55
CA VAL A 522 8.04 27.33 -0.74
C VAL A 522 9.01 26.45 -1.53
N GLN A 523 10.30 26.79 -1.53
CA GLN A 523 11.34 25.99 -2.19
C GLN A 523 11.44 24.58 -1.59
N GLN A 524 11.52 24.46 -0.26
CA GLN A 524 11.61 23.16 0.42
C GLN A 524 10.36 22.30 0.17
N LEU A 525 9.16 22.90 0.23
CA LEU A 525 7.92 22.19 -0.09
C LEU A 525 7.86 21.75 -1.56
N SER A 526 8.39 22.55 -2.48
CA SER A 526 8.47 22.18 -3.90
C SER A 526 9.40 21.00 -4.13
N LEU A 527 10.56 21.00 -3.47
CA LEU A 527 11.49 19.85 -3.49
C LEU A 527 10.86 18.61 -2.85
N LEU A 528 10.12 18.77 -1.75
CA LEU A 528 9.39 17.70 -1.10
C LEU A 528 8.31 17.09 -2.01
N VAL A 529 7.57 17.92 -2.74
CA VAL A 529 6.62 17.44 -3.77
C VAL A 529 7.35 16.65 -4.86
N GLY A 530 8.51 17.13 -5.33
CA GLY A 530 9.34 16.41 -6.29
C GLY A 530 9.83 15.05 -5.76
N PHE A 531 10.21 14.98 -4.48
CA PHE A 531 10.61 13.73 -3.85
C PHE A 531 9.42 12.76 -3.69
N LEU A 532 8.25 13.26 -3.28
CA LEU A 532 7.02 12.46 -3.19
C LEU A 532 6.57 11.94 -4.56
N ASP A 533 6.78 12.70 -5.64
CA ASP A 533 6.48 12.28 -7.01
C ASP A 533 7.48 11.26 -7.57
N TRP A 534 8.72 11.27 -7.07
CA TRP A 534 9.73 10.27 -7.41
C TRP A 534 9.38 8.87 -6.85
N VAL A 535 8.58 8.79 -5.78
CA VAL A 535 8.14 7.52 -5.19
C VAL A 535 7.08 6.88 -6.11
N HIS A 536 7.39 5.68 -6.61
CA HIS A 536 6.48 4.94 -7.49
C HIS A 536 5.18 4.53 -6.75
N PRO A 537 4.00 4.52 -7.41
CA PRO A 537 2.74 4.14 -6.73
C PRO A 537 2.74 2.74 -6.12
N SER A 538 3.48 1.79 -6.71
CA SER A 538 3.65 0.44 -6.16
C SER A 538 4.76 0.30 -5.11
N ALA A 539 5.45 1.39 -4.78
CA ALA A 539 6.44 1.41 -3.71
C ALA A 539 5.77 1.28 -2.33
N PRO A 540 6.50 0.84 -1.30
CA PRO A 540 6.02 0.88 0.08
C PRO A 540 5.56 2.30 0.43
N ASN A 541 4.40 2.43 1.06
CA ASN A 541 3.77 3.73 1.39
C ASN A 541 3.45 4.62 0.16
N GLY A 542 3.41 4.10 -1.07
CA GLY A 542 3.13 4.87 -2.29
C GLY A 542 1.80 5.64 -2.24
N ASP A 543 0.73 5.00 -1.76
CA ASP A 543 -0.58 5.65 -1.57
C ASP A 543 -0.53 6.81 -0.56
N LEU A 544 0.24 6.65 0.53
CA LEU A 544 0.44 7.69 1.53
C LEU A 544 1.25 8.85 0.95
N CYS A 545 2.29 8.56 0.18
CA CYS A 545 3.11 9.57 -0.51
C CYS A 545 2.26 10.38 -1.50
N ALA A 546 1.44 9.71 -2.32
CA ALA A 546 0.53 10.36 -3.26
C ALA A 546 -0.52 11.25 -2.57
N SER A 547 -1.05 10.78 -1.44
CA SER A 547 -1.98 11.54 -0.61
C SER A 547 -1.32 12.79 -0.03
N CYS A 548 -0.10 12.65 0.53
CA CYS A 548 0.66 13.77 1.09
C CYS A 548 1.07 14.79 0.02
N LYS A 549 1.51 14.32 -1.16
CA LYS A 549 1.78 15.16 -2.34
C LYS A 549 0.58 16.03 -2.67
N THR A 550 -0.61 15.43 -2.76
CA THR A 550 -1.85 16.13 -3.10
C THR A 550 -2.18 17.23 -2.09
N ILE A 551 -2.00 16.96 -0.80
CA ILE A 551 -2.24 17.95 0.27
C ILE A 551 -1.27 19.13 0.16
N ILE A 552 0.03 18.85 0.03
CA ILE A 552 1.07 19.90 -0.05
C ILE A 552 0.87 20.76 -1.31
N GLN A 553 0.54 20.14 -2.45
CA GLN A 553 0.24 20.86 -3.70
C GLN A 553 -0.99 21.77 -3.56
N ARG A 554 -2.04 21.31 -2.89
CA ARG A 554 -3.24 22.13 -2.63
C ARG A 554 -2.92 23.37 -1.81
N VAL A 555 -2.11 23.24 -0.77
CA VAL A 555 -1.67 24.39 0.05
C VAL A 555 -0.86 25.39 -0.80
N GLY A 556 0.05 24.89 -1.64
CA GLY A 556 0.80 25.74 -2.58
C GLY A 556 -0.11 26.49 -3.57
N ALA A 557 -1.15 25.82 -4.07
CA ALA A 557 -2.13 26.43 -4.97
C ALA A 557 -3.00 27.48 -4.25
N LEU A 558 -3.51 27.16 -3.05
CA LEU A 558 -4.30 28.09 -2.22
C LEU A 558 -3.49 29.34 -1.86
N GLN A 559 -2.20 29.20 -1.56
CA GLN A 559 -1.34 30.34 -1.25
C GLN A 559 -1.06 31.21 -2.48
N SER A 560 -0.87 30.60 -3.65
CA SER A 560 -0.75 31.33 -4.91
C SER A 560 -2.00 32.17 -5.17
N ILE A 561 -3.17 31.61 -4.87
CA ILE A 561 -4.47 32.30 -4.99
C ILE A 561 -4.63 33.40 -3.94
N ALA A 562 -4.28 33.16 -2.67
CA ALA A 562 -4.36 34.17 -1.61
C ALA A 562 -3.44 35.38 -1.88
N THR A 563 -2.27 35.12 -2.46
CA THR A 563 -1.32 36.17 -2.87
C THR A 563 -1.89 36.99 -4.03
N MET A 564 -2.60 36.36 -4.98
CA MET A 564 -3.24 37.02 -6.13
C MET A 564 -4.56 37.73 -5.79
N ALA A 565 -5.31 37.26 -4.78
CA ALA A 565 -6.58 37.85 -4.34
C ALA A 565 -6.37 39.11 -3.45
N GLY A 566 -5.18 39.30 -2.89
CA GLY A 566 -4.82 40.45 -2.07
C GLY A 566 -4.51 41.74 -2.85
N THR A 567 -4.37 41.67 -4.18
CA THR A 567 -4.12 42.84 -5.04
C THR A 567 -5.37 43.17 -5.86
N PRO A 568 -6.02 44.34 -5.65
CA PRO A 568 -7.22 44.73 -6.38
C PRO A 568 -6.87 45.26 -7.78
N THR A 569 -6.25 44.44 -8.61
CA THR A 569 -6.19 44.65 -10.05
C THR A 569 -6.26 43.28 -10.75
N THR A 570 -7.38 43.06 -11.43
CA THR A 570 -7.77 41.94 -12.28
C THR A 570 -7.12 41.79 -13.69
N PRO A 571 -6.04 42.48 -14.12
CA PRO A 571 -5.43 42.23 -15.44
C PRO A 571 -4.73 40.86 -15.59
N GLU A 572 -4.05 40.38 -14.56
CA GLU A 572 -3.12 39.22 -14.70
C GLU A 572 -3.87 37.89 -14.92
N LEU A 573 -5.01 37.71 -14.26
CA LEU A 573 -5.92 36.57 -14.46
C LEU A 573 -6.54 36.53 -15.86
N ALA A 574 -6.65 37.69 -16.54
CA ALA A 574 -7.19 37.80 -17.90
C ALA A 574 -6.13 37.50 -18.99
N THR A 575 -4.85 37.52 -18.62
CA THR A 575 -3.70 37.30 -19.51
C THR A 575 -3.07 35.92 -19.38
N MET A 576 -3.51 35.10 -18.43
CA MET A 576 -2.95 33.76 -18.21
C MET A 576 -3.33 32.77 -19.33
N PRO A 577 -2.40 31.88 -19.73
CA PRO A 577 -2.67 30.78 -20.64
C PRO A 577 -3.79 29.87 -20.12
N THR A 578 -4.69 29.45 -21.02
CA THR A 578 -5.86 28.60 -20.71
C THR A 578 -5.47 27.28 -20.03
N GLU A 579 -4.29 26.76 -20.34
CA GLU A 579 -3.72 25.53 -19.79
C GLU A 579 -3.42 25.67 -18.31
N ILE A 580 -2.80 26.78 -17.91
CA ILE A 580 -2.49 27.10 -16.50
C ILE A 580 -3.77 27.33 -15.73
N LEU A 581 -4.73 28.05 -16.31
CA LEU A 581 -6.04 28.23 -15.71
C LEU A 581 -6.72 26.88 -15.47
N CYS A 582 -6.76 25.99 -16.48
CA CYS A 582 -7.33 24.64 -16.33
C CYS A 582 -6.65 23.82 -15.22
N MET A 583 -5.33 23.84 -15.13
CA MET A 583 -4.58 23.17 -14.05
C MET A 583 -4.94 23.72 -12.67
N ILE A 584 -5.13 25.03 -12.54
CA ILE A 584 -5.59 25.66 -11.29
C ILE A 584 -7.02 25.21 -10.98
N GLY A 585 -7.93 25.26 -11.97
CA GLY A 585 -9.33 24.89 -11.80
C GLY A 585 -9.57 23.44 -11.41
N ASP A 586 -8.72 22.51 -11.88
CA ASP A 586 -8.81 21.09 -11.51
C ASP A 586 -8.49 20.84 -10.03
N ASN A 587 -7.88 21.83 -9.35
CA ASN A 587 -7.52 21.77 -7.94
C ASN A 587 -8.44 22.61 -7.03
N LEU A 588 -9.48 23.24 -7.58
CA LEU A 588 -10.42 24.09 -6.83
C LEU A 588 -11.76 23.40 -6.57
N SER A 589 -12.37 23.71 -5.42
CA SER A 589 -13.74 23.28 -5.12
C SER A 589 -14.77 24.02 -5.98
N VAL A 590 -15.95 23.41 -6.15
CA VAL A 590 -17.06 24.01 -6.90
C VAL A 590 -17.48 25.38 -6.33
N HIS A 591 -17.32 25.61 -5.02
CA HIS A 591 -17.64 26.89 -4.41
C HIS A 591 -16.60 27.97 -4.74
N GLU A 592 -15.31 27.64 -4.74
CA GLU A 592 -14.23 28.57 -5.08
C GLU A 592 -14.27 28.95 -6.56
N ILE A 593 -14.52 27.99 -7.44
CA ILE A 593 -14.71 28.27 -8.88
C ILE A 593 -15.94 29.18 -9.07
N LYS A 594 -17.00 29.00 -8.28
CA LYS A 594 -18.18 29.87 -8.35
C LYS A 594 -17.87 31.31 -7.96
N GLU A 595 -17.10 31.55 -6.91
CA GLU A 595 -16.67 32.91 -6.52
C GLU A 595 -15.75 33.55 -7.57
N LEU A 596 -14.84 32.77 -8.15
CA LEU A 596 -13.92 33.24 -9.21
C LEU A 596 -14.63 33.53 -10.53
N THR A 597 -15.66 32.75 -10.89
CA THR A 597 -16.48 33.01 -12.10
C THR A 597 -17.40 34.23 -11.94
N LEU A 598 -17.70 34.66 -10.71
CA LEU A 598 -18.41 35.91 -10.47
C LEU A 598 -17.52 37.13 -10.70
N THR A 599 -16.21 37.00 -10.46
CA THR A 599 -15.24 38.09 -10.50
C THR A 599 -14.42 38.17 -11.81
N SER A 600 -14.30 37.09 -12.59
CA SER A 600 -13.54 37.05 -13.86
C SER A 600 -14.35 36.52 -15.05
N LYS A 601 -14.32 37.27 -16.17
CA LYS A 601 -14.98 36.88 -17.44
C LYS A 601 -14.32 35.67 -18.11
N GLN A 602 -12.98 35.60 -18.11
CA GLN A 602 -12.24 34.50 -18.73
C GLN A 602 -12.41 33.19 -17.95
N PHE A 603 -12.39 33.23 -16.61
CA PHE A 603 -12.73 32.07 -15.79
C PHE A 603 -14.17 31.60 -16.02
N ARG A 604 -15.11 32.55 -16.17
CA ARG A 604 -16.49 32.25 -16.51
C ARG A 604 -16.59 31.53 -17.87
N GLU A 605 -15.84 31.98 -18.88
CA GLU A 605 -15.84 31.34 -20.20
C GLU A 605 -15.18 29.94 -20.20
N ILE A 606 -14.15 29.73 -19.37
CA ILE A 606 -13.43 28.45 -19.30
C ILE A 606 -14.15 27.41 -18.43
N PHE A 607 -14.61 27.80 -17.23
CA PHE A 607 -15.10 26.85 -16.22
C PHE A 607 -16.61 26.69 -16.17
N LEU A 608 -17.39 27.71 -16.56
CA LEU A 608 -18.85 27.59 -16.57
C LEU A 608 -19.33 26.48 -17.53
N PRO A 609 -18.76 26.29 -18.74
CA PRO A 609 -19.11 25.16 -19.58
C PRO A 609 -18.78 23.81 -18.95
N LYS A 610 -17.65 23.69 -18.22
CA LYS A 610 -17.25 22.46 -17.52
C LYS A 610 -18.17 22.14 -16.34
N LEU A 611 -18.52 23.15 -15.52
CA LEU A 611 -19.38 23.00 -14.35
C LEU A 611 -20.85 22.76 -14.73
N CYS A 612 -21.35 23.45 -15.75
CA CYS A 612 -22.75 23.35 -16.16
C CYS A 612 -23.01 22.19 -17.14
N LYS A 613 -21.97 21.50 -17.65
CA LYS A 613 -22.11 20.36 -18.57
C LYS A 613 -23.07 19.29 -18.05
N HIS A 614 -23.06 19.06 -16.73
CA HIS A 614 -23.96 18.12 -16.06
C HIS A 614 -24.55 18.76 -14.80
N LEU A 615 -25.87 18.94 -14.79
CA LEU A 615 -26.60 19.42 -13.61
C LEU A 615 -27.18 18.26 -12.82
N LYS A 616 -27.21 18.38 -11.49
CA LYS A 616 -27.83 17.38 -10.60
C LYS A 616 -28.82 18.06 -9.67
N PHE A 617 -30.05 17.56 -9.64
CA PHE A 617 -31.06 17.86 -8.63
C PHE A 617 -31.29 16.60 -7.79
N SER A 618 -31.17 16.71 -6.48
CA SER A 618 -31.26 15.58 -5.55
C SER A 618 -32.15 15.91 -4.36
N GLY A 619 -32.87 14.90 -3.86
CA GLY A 619 -33.68 14.97 -2.65
C GLY A 619 -34.98 14.17 -2.77
N ASN A 620 -35.82 14.26 -1.73
CA ASN A 620 -37.18 13.72 -1.79
C ASN A 620 -38.07 14.56 -2.74
N MET A 621 -39.30 14.12 -3.01
CA MET A 621 -40.17 14.83 -3.98
C MET A 621 -40.46 16.29 -3.61
N LYS A 622 -40.44 16.64 -2.31
CA LYS A 622 -40.60 18.02 -1.85
C LYS A 622 -39.35 18.83 -2.17
N GLU A 623 -38.18 18.36 -1.74
CA GLU A 623 -36.90 19.03 -1.97
C GLU A 623 -36.60 19.20 -3.47
N LEU A 624 -36.94 18.20 -4.27
CA LEU A 624 -36.79 18.26 -5.72
C LEU A 624 -37.69 19.34 -6.33
N THR A 625 -38.95 19.38 -5.92
CA THR A 625 -39.93 20.39 -6.34
C THR A 625 -39.50 21.79 -5.91
N ASP A 626 -39.08 21.95 -4.66
CA ASP A 626 -38.62 23.21 -4.07
C ASP A 626 -37.34 23.69 -4.79
N SER A 627 -36.40 22.80 -5.08
CA SER A 627 -35.14 23.12 -5.78
C SER A 627 -35.38 23.57 -7.22
N LEU A 628 -36.28 22.90 -7.93
CA LEU A 628 -36.66 23.30 -9.29
C LEU A 628 -37.46 24.61 -9.29
N HIS A 629 -38.35 24.83 -8.33
CA HIS A 629 -39.03 26.13 -8.21
C HIS A 629 -38.04 27.25 -7.85
N ALA A 630 -37.13 27.00 -6.91
CA ALA A 630 -36.07 27.94 -6.55
C ALA A 630 -35.18 28.31 -7.74
N TYR A 631 -34.89 27.35 -8.63
CA TYR A 631 -34.19 27.60 -9.90
C TYR A 631 -34.90 28.66 -10.74
N TYR A 632 -36.25 28.66 -10.75
CA TYR A 632 -37.05 29.62 -11.50
C TYR A 632 -37.39 30.91 -10.74
N THR A 633 -37.39 30.93 -9.40
CA THR A 633 -37.80 32.11 -8.59
C THR A 633 -36.65 32.98 -8.11
N ARG A 634 -35.41 32.47 -7.96
CA ARG A 634 -34.27 33.27 -7.49
C ARG A 634 -33.91 34.41 -8.47
N LYS A 635 -33.62 35.61 -7.95
CA LYS A 635 -33.15 36.82 -8.68
C LYS A 635 -31.84 36.64 -9.50
N THR A 636 -31.21 35.46 -9.49
CA THR A 636 -30.08 35.07 -10.34
C THR A 636 -30.48 34.81 -11.81
N ALA A 637 -31.42 35.59 -12.34
CA ALA A 637 -31.96 35.45 -13.69
C ALA A 637 -30.93 35.71 -14.80
N SER A 638 -29.78 36.33 -14.49
CA SER A 638 -28.77 36.73 -15.47
C SER A 638 -27.99 35.58 -16.12
N PHE A 639 -27.95 34.37 -15.53
CA PHE A 639 -27.12 33.26 -16.04
C PHE A 639 -27.90 32.02 -16.51
N ARG A 640 -29.24 32.00 -16.39
CA ARG A 640 -30.05 30.82 -16.76
C ARG A 640 -29.88 30.45 -18.24
N HIS A 641 -29.85 31.45 -19.11
CA HIS A 641 -29.63 31.23 -20.54
C HIS A 641 -28.28 30.54 -20.83
N LEU A 642 -27.22 30.85 -20.06
CA LEU A 642 -25.90 30.21 -20.17
C LEU A 642 -25.92 28.79 -19.59
N VAL A 643 -26.59 28.56 -18.47
CA VAL A 643 -26.79 27.22 -17.92
C VAL A 643 -27.52 26.35 -18.94
N HIS A 644 -28.65 26.83 -19.48
CA HIS A 644 -29.38 26.11 -20.53
C HIS A 644 -28.55 25.91 -21.80
N HIS A 645 -27.67 26.84 -22.16
CA HIS A 645 -26.79 26.71 -23.32
C HIS A 645 -25.71 25.63 -23.15
N HIS A 646 -25.08 25.54 -21.98
CA HIS A 646 -23.93 24.64 -21.75
C HIS A 646 -24.31 23.27 -21.16
N THR A 647 -25.50 23.09 -20.59
CA THR A 647 -25.92 21.81 -20.02
C THR A 647 -26.21 20.77 -21.10
N SER A 648 -25.43 19.69 -21.08
CA SER A 648 -25.59 18.54 -21.97
C SER A 648 -26.35 17.40 -21.29
N PHE A 649 -26.25 17.26 -19.97
CA PHE A 649 -26.93 16.24 -19.18
C PHE A 649 -27.56 16.82 -17.92
N VAL A 650 -28.65 16.21 -17.48
CA VAL A 650 -29.25 16.52 -16.17
C VAL A 650 -29.61 15.23 -15.43
N THR A 651 -29.23 15.15 -14.16
CA THR A 651 -29.60 14.08 -13.23
C THR A 651 -30.71 14.54 -12.30
N PHE A 652 -31.78 13.75 -12.24
CA PHE A 652 -32.82 13.83 -11.21
C PHE A 652 -32.66 12.63 -10.27
N GLU A 653 -32.06 12.89 -9.11
CA GLU A 653 -31.96 11.92 -8.02
C GLU A 653 -33.15 12.08 -7.08
N VAL A 654 -33.89 11.01 -6.87
CA VAL A 654 -35.13 11.01 -6.09
C VAL A 654 -35.03 10.01 -4.97
N THR A 655 -35.07 10.48 -3.72
CA THR A 655 -34.97 9.64 -2.52
C THR A 655 -36.31 9.51 -1.81
N ASN A 656 -36.42 8.52 -0.91
CA ASN A 656 -37.60 8.36 -0.04
C ASN A 656 -37.79 9.59 0.88
N PHE A 657 -39.03 9.79 1.32
CA PHE A 657 -39.28 10.57 2.54
C PHE A 657 -38.85 9.78 3.79
N ASP A 658 -38.52 10.47 4.87
CA ASP A 658 -38.29 9.82 6.18
C ASP A 658 -39.52 9.04 6.65
N ASP A 659 -40.71 9.57 6.31
CA ASP A 659 -42.01 9.02 6.69
C ASP A 659 -43.10 9.38 5.67
N ILE A 660 -43.97 8.41 5.37
CA ILE A 660 -45.11 8.57 4.47
C ILE A 660 -46.12 9.61 4.96
N PHE A 661 -46.24 9.82 6.28
CA PHE A 661 -47.10 10.87 6.83
C PHE A 661 -46.60 12.27 6.48
N LYS A 662 -45.27 12.50 6.49
CA LYS A 662 -44.67 13.77 6.05
C LYS A 662 -44.93 14.03 4.56
N MET A 663 -44.85 12.99 3.72
CA MET A 663 -45.23 13.10 2.30
C MET A 663 -46.70 13.51 2.15
N ASN A 664 -47.62 12.85 2.86
CA ASN A 664 -49.05 13.15 2.79
C ASN A 664 -49.38 14.57 3.30
N ALA A 665 -48.74 14.99 4.39
CA ALA A 665 -48.87 16.35 4.92
C ALA A 665 -48.38 17.40 3.91
N TRP A 666 -47.24 17.16 3.25
CA TRP A 666 -46.77 18.02 2.16
C TRP A 666 -47.75 18.08 0.99
N LEU A 667 -48.29 16.93 0.56
CA LEU A 667 -49.28 16.86 -0.52
C LEU A 667 -50.57 17.62 -0.20
N LEU A 668 -51.03 17.59 1.06
CA LEU A 668 -52.22 18.29 1.53
C LEU A 668 -51.98 19.79 1.70
N GLY A 669 -50.81 20.19 2.21
CA GLY A 669 -50.50 21.58 2.54
C GLY A 669 -50.08 22.46 1.36
N TYR A 670 -49.39 21.91 0.35
CA TYR A 670 -48.79 22.71 -0.74
C TYR A 670 -49.59 22.73 -2.06
N GLY A 671 -50.65 21.93 -2.20
CA GLY A 671 -51.43 21.89 -3.44
C GLY A 671 -50.63 21.52 -4.69
N VAL A 672 -49.54 20.73 -4.54
CA VAL A 672 -48.62 20.40 -5.63
C VAL A 672 -49.32 19.58 -6.71
N LYS A 673 -49.54 20.19 -7.88
CA LYS A 673 -50.22 19.54 -9.01
C LYS A 673 -49.26 18.70 -9.87
N THR A 674 -48.00 19.12 -10.01
CA THR A 674 -46.96 18.47 -10.82
C THR A 674 -45.56 18.74 -10.25
N ILE A 675 -44.59 17.87 -10.57
CA ILE A 675 -43.16 18.17 -10.37
C ILE A 675 -42.63 18.84 -11.66
N PRO A 676 -41.99 20.02 -11.60
CA PRO A 676 -41.62 20.82 -12.78
C PRO A 676 -40.44 20.27 -13.62
N ILE A 677 -40.19 18.95 -13.61
CA ILE A 677 -39.16 18.31 -14.46
C ILE A 677 -39.43 18.61 -15.93
N GLY A 678 -40.67 18.46 -16.39
CA GLY A 678 -41.04 18.69 -17.79
C GLY A 678 -40.81 20.13 -18.25
N ARG A 679 -40.96 21.11 -17.35
CA ARG A 679 -40.65 22.51 -17.62
C ARG A 679 -39.15 22.71 -17.85
N PHE A 680 -38.32 22.12 -16.98
CA PHE A 680 -36.86 22.19 -17.12
C PHE A 680 -36.36 21.54 -18.42
N LEU A 681 -36.90 20.38 -18.78
CA LEU A 681 -36.56 19.70 -20.03
C LEU A 681 -36.99 20.52 -21.26
N ALA A 682 -38.16 21.17 -21.21
CA ALA A 682 -38.64 22.01 -22.31
C ALA A 682 -37.82 23.31 -22.48
N ASP A 683 -37.41 23.92 -21.37
CA ASP A 683 -36.60 25.14 -21.35
C ASP A 683 -35.11 24.88 -21.73
N THR A 684 -34.70 23.61 -21.86
CA THR A 684 -33.31 23.20 -22.16
C THR A 684 -33.21 22.30 -23.41
N PRO A 685 -33.43 22.84 -24.61
CA PRO A 685 -33.49 22.04 -25.84
C PRO A 685 -32.15 21.42 -26.27
N SER A 686 -31.03 21.93 -25.75
CA SER A 686 -29.66 21.47 -25.99
C SER A 686 -29.29 20.19 -25.23
N LEU A 687 -30.15 19.71 -24.29
CA LEU A 687 -29.88 18.50 -23.53
C LEU A 687 -29.68 17.30 -24.47
N HIS A 688 -28.51 16.68 -24.35
CA HIS A 688 -28.21 15.42 -25.01
C HIS A 688 -28.95 14.26 -24.31
N GLY A 689 -28.98 14.27 -22.97
CA GLY A 689 -29.64 13.22 -22.20
C GLY A 689 -30.12 13.63 -20.81
N VAL A 690 -30.99 12.78 -20.24
CA VAL A 690 -31.51 12.89 -18.87
C VAL A 690 -31.27 11.61 -18.11
N VAL A 691 -30.80 11.73 -16.87
CA VAL A 691 -30.52 10.64 -15.96
C VAL A 691 -31.55 10.65 -14.82
N PHE A 692 -32.18 9.51 -14.58
CA PHE A 692 -33.05 9.28 -13.44
C PHE A 692 -32.39 8.31 -12.45
N ASP A 693 -32.06 8.82 -11.27
CA ASP A 693 -31.53 8.04 -10.15
C ASP A 693 -32.62 7.94 -9.08
N ILE A 694 -33.50 6.94 -9.22
CA ILE A 694 -34.69 6.81 -8.38
C ILE A 694 -34.44 5.78 -7.29
N TRP A 695 -34.49 6.21 -6.03
CA TRP A 695 -34.36 5.38 -4.84
C TRP A 695 -35.64 5.43 -4.00
N LEU A 696 -36.74 4.99 -4.62
CA LEU A 696 -38.06 4.91 -4.00
C LEU A 696 -38.39 3.44 -3.64
N GLN A 697 -38.17 3.06 -2.38
CA GLN A 697 -38.41 1.70 -1.91
C GLN A 697 -39.89 1.46 -1.56
N ASN A 698 -40.62 2.52 -1.19
CA ASN A 698 -42.03 2.47 -0.85
C ASN A 698 -42.92 2.58 -2.09
N ARG A 699 -43.74 1.55 -2.35
CA ARG A 699 -44.66 1.52 -3.52
C ARG A 699 -45.64 2.68 -3.55
N LYS A 700 -46.10 3.18 -2.40
CA LYS A 700 -47.04 4.30 -2.33
C LYS A 700 -46.37 5.62 -2.75
N GLU A 701 -45.12 5.83 -2.36
CA GLU A 701 -44.32 7.00 -2.76
C GLU A 701 -43.97 6.93 -4.25
N ALA A 702 -43.52 5.77 -4.75
CA ALA A 702 -43.26 5.55 -6.17
C ALA A 702 -44.51 5.80 -7.03
N HIS A 703 -45.68 5.32 -6.61
CA HIS A 703 -46.93 5.58 -7.30
C HIS A 703 -47.28 7.07 -7.32
N LYS A 704 -47.05 7.78 -6.22
CA LYS A 704 -47.36 9.22 -6.13
C LYS A 704 -46.42 10.07 -6.98
N PHE A 705 -45.12 9.77 -6.95
CA PHE A 705 -44.12 10.38 -7.83
C PHE A 705 -44.54 10.29 -9.30
N LEU A 706 -44.93 9.10 -9.73
CA LEU A 706 -45.44 8.86 -11.08
C LEU A 706 -46.73 9.64 -11.38
N SER A 707 -47.67 9.70 -10.44
CA SER A 707 -48.90 10.47 -10.59
C SER A 707 -48.61 11.96 -10.83
N LEU A 708 -47.65 12.53 -10.10
CA LEU A 708 -47.26 13.94 -10.22
C LEU A 708 -46.54 14.23 -11.54
N ILE A 709 -45.70 13.30 -12.02
CA ILE A 709 -45.04 13.42 -13.33
C ILE A 709 -46.05 13.29 -14.48
N ARG A 710 -47.01 12.38 -14.37
CA ARG A 710 -47.99 12.09 -15.44
C ARG A 710 -48.95 13.24 -15.74
N LYS A 711 -49.27 14.05 -14.74
CA LYS A 711 -50.17 15.21 -14.86
C LYS A 711 -49.62 16.34 -15.74
N GLY A 712 -48.32 16.37 -16.06
CA GLY A 712 -47.73 17.34 -16.98
C GLY A 712 -47.80 16.92 -18.47
N PRO A 713 -47.46 17.81 -19.42
CA PRO A 713 -47.40 17.46 -20.84
C PRO A 713 -46.31 16.41 -21.14
N ASP A 714 -46.41 15.78 -22.30
CA ASP A 714 -45.39 14.82 -22.77
C ASP A 714 -44.12 15.54 -23.25
N TRP A 715 -42.97 14.93 -22.98
CA TRP A 715 -41.65 15.49 -23.19
C TRP A 715 -41.19 15.28 -24.64
N ALA A 716 -40.78 16.37 -25.30
CA ALA A 716 -40.28 16.36 -26.67
C ALA A 716 -38.79 15.98 -26.80
N GLY A 717 -38.06 15.99 -25.68
CA GLY A 717 -36.64 15.63 -25.56
C GLY A 717 -36.24 15.54 -24.08
N PRO A 718 -34.98 15.21 -23.75
CA PRO A 718 -33.85 14.94 -24.64
C PRO A 718 -33.92 13.58 -25.35
N LYS A 719 -32.98 13.31 -26.25
CA LYS A 719 -32.95 12.10 -27.08
C LYS A 719 -32.46 10.85 -26.33
N HIS A 720 -31.74 11.02 -25.22
CA HIS A 720 -31.18 9.90 -24.45
C HIS A 720 -31.70 9.88 -23.01
N LEU A 721 -32.11 8.70 -22.54
CA LEU A 721 -32.63 8.48 -21.19
C LEU A 721 -31.79 7.42 -20.46
N TYR A 722 -31.35 7.73 -19.25
CA TYR A 722 -30.51 6.85 -18.45
C TYR A 722 -31.16 6.56 -17.10
N PHE A 723 -31.14 5.31 -16.67
CA PHE A 723 -31.51 4.89 -15.32
C PHE A 723 -30.29 4.31 -14.63
N THR A 724 -30.00 4.72 -13.39
CA THR A 724 -28.79 4.26 -12.66
C THR A 724 -29.09 3.20 -11.61
N LYS A 725 -30.16 3.35 -10.82
CA LYS A 725 -30.53 2.44 -9.71
C LYS A 725 -31.83 1.65 -9.95
N TYR A 726 -32.13 0.67 -9.10
CA TYR A 726 -33.33 -0.16 -9.20
C TYR A 726 -34.60 0.69 -9.23
N VAL A 727 -35.41 0.47 -10.27
CA VAL A 727 -36.69 1.14 -10.47
C VAL A 727 -37.80 0.10 -10.35
N GLU A 728 -38.84 0.38 -9.57
CA GLU A 728 -40.00 -0.54 -9.44
C GLU A 728 -40.59 -0.85 -10.83
N LYS A 729 -41.11 -2.08 -10.99
CA LYS A 729 -41.65 -2.67 -12.24
C LYS A 729 -42.40 -1.71 -13.16
N SER A 730 -43.26 -0.86 -12.62
CA SER A 730 -44.12 0.02 -13.42
C SER A 730 -43.54 1.41 -13.69
N THR A 731 -42.45 1.79 -13.03
CA THR A 731 -41.95 3.18 -13.00
C THR A 731 -41.15 3.52 -14.26
N MET A 732 -40.29 2.61 -14.72
CA MET A 732 -39.49 2.81 -15.93
C MET A 732 -40.38 2.98 -17.18
N GLY A 733 -41.31 2.05 -17.45
CA GLY A 733 -42.20 2.13 -18.60
C GLY A 733 -43.11 3.36 -18.58
N LYS A 734 -43.54 3.81 -17.38
CA LYS A 734 -44.34 5.04 -17.23
C LYS A 734 -43.55 6.31 -17.50
N ILE A 735 -42.25 6.35 -17.15
CA ILE A 735 -41.36 7.49 -17.45
C ILE A 735 -41.03 7.50 -18.94
N VAL A 736 -40.70 6.35 -19.54
CA VAL A 736 -40.48 6.21 -20.99
C VAL A 736 -41.71 6.67 -21.76
N GLY A 737 -42.91 6.28 -21.31
CA GLY A 737 -44.18 6.68 -21.91
C GLY A 737 -44.54 8.17 -21.76
N LYS A 738 -43.76 8.98 -21.02
CA LYS A 738 -43.90 10.45 -21.01
C LYS A 738 -43.20 11.12 -22.16
N PHE A 739 -42.28 10.45 -22.84
CA PHE A 739 -41.67 11.00 -24.04
C PHE A 739 -42.61 10.84 -25.23
N LYS A 740 -42.69 11.85 -26.09
CA LYS A 740 -43.44 11.76 -27.35
C LYS A 740 -42.90 10.59 -28.19
N ALA A 741 -43.78 9.92 -28.93
CA ALA A 741 -43.38 8.81 -29.79
C ALA A 741 -42.23 9.22 -30.73
N GLY A 742 -41.13 8.46 -30.72
CA GLY A 742 -39.94 8.73 -31.53
C GLY A 742 -39.00 9.83 -31.02
N ALA A 743 -39.30 10.48 -29.88
CA ALA A 743 -38.42 11.49 -29.27
C ALA A 743 -37.13 10.87 -28.72
N LEU A 744 -37.23 9.69 -28.10
CA LEU A 744 -36.07 8.94 -27.61
C LEU A 744 -35.36 8.21 -28.75
N LYS A 745 -34.03 8.33 -28.76
CA LYS A 745 -33.09 7.61 -29.63
C LYS A 745 -32.23 6.65 -28.84
N GLY A 746 -31.97 6.91 -27.55
CA GLY A 746 -31.18 6.04 -26.71
C GLY A 746 -31.79 5.79 -25.33
N ILE A 747 -31.72 4.55 -24.85
CA ILE A 747 -32.09 4.20 -23.48
C ILE A 747 -30.99 3.36 -22.82
N ALA A 748 -30.60 3.73 -21.60
CA ALA A 748 -29.79 2.92 -20.71
C ALA A 748 -30.63 2.45 -19.52
N ALA A 749 -30.80 1.13 -19.41
CA ALA A 749 -31.56 0.49 -18.35
C ALA A 749 -30.76 0.45 -17.03
N PRO A 750 -31.45 0.37 -15.87
CA PRO A 750 -30.81 0.45 -14.56
C PRO A 750 -29.82 -0.68 -14.27
N HIS A 751 -28.90 -0.44 -13.33
CA HIS A 751 -27.91 -1.43 -12.95
C HIS A 751 -28.47 -2.66 -12.21
N ALA A 752 -29.72 -2.62 -11.74
CA ALA A 752 -30.33 -3.74 -11.03
C ALA A 752 -31.00 -4.73 -11.99
N SER A 753 -31.17 -5.98 -11.57
CA SER A 753 -31.64 -7.08 -12.43
C SER A 753 -32.99 -6.81 -13.09
N LEU A 754 -32.97 -6.63 -14.41
CA LEU A 754 -34.18 -6.44 -15.21
C LEU A 754 -35.00 -7.74 -15.26
N THR A 755 -36.24 -7.69 -14.79
CA THR A 755 -37.21 -8.77 -15.04
C THR A 755 -37.65 -8.81 -16.51
N GLY A 756 -38.08 -9.97 -17.03
CA GLY A 756 -38.55 -10.08 -18.43
C GLY A 756 -39.65 -9.07 -18.80
N CYS A 757 -40.49 -8.72 -17.84
CA CYS A 757 -41.53 -7.69 -18.03
C CYS A 757 -40.96 -6.27 -18.27
N HIS A 758 -39.84 -5.89 -17.65
CA HIS A 758 -39.23 -4.57 -17.86
C HIS A 758 -38.72 -4.43 -19.30
N TYR A 759 -38.13 -5.50 -19.83
CA TYR A 759 -37.69 -5.54 -21.21
C TYR A 759 -38.88 -5.46 -22.17
N ASP A 760 -39.97 -6.19 -21.90
CA ASP A 760 -41.17 -6.14 -22.75
C ASP A 760 -41.81 -4.73 -22.76
N GLU A 761 -41.70 -3.97 -21.67
CA GLU A 761 -42.07 -2.55 -21.62
C GLU A 761 -41.17 -1.65 -22.48
N LEU A 762 -39.85 -1.88 -22.45
CA LEU A 762 -38.90 -1.17 -23.31
C LEU A 762 -39.12 -1.49 -24.79
N ALA A 763 -39.35 -2.77 -25.13
CA ALA A 763 -39.60 -3.24 -26.48
C ALA A 763 -40.84 -2.56 -27.11
N ARG A 764 -41.89 -2.32 -26.31
CA ARG A 764 -43.09 -1.59 -26.76
C ARG A 764 -42.82 -0.18 -27.27
N SER A 765 -41.75 0.46 -26.78
CA SER A 765 -41.32 1.81 -27.21
C SER A 765 -40.04 1.78 -28.06
N GLY A 766 -39.57 0.58 -28.45
CA GLY A 766 -38.23 0.32 -28.98
C GLY A 766 -38.06 0.54 -30.48
N ALA A 767 -39.14 0.67 -31.24
CA ALA A 767 -39.13 0.68 -32.71
C ALA A 767 -38.26 1.80 -33.33
N HIS A 768 -38.04 2.89 -32.59
CA HIS A 768 -37.28 4.07 -33.05
C HIS A 768 -35.93 4.25 -32.35
N LEU A 769 -35.54 3.34 -31.45
CA LEU A 769 -34.28 3.44 -30.71
C LEU A 769 -33.10 3.04 -31.60
N THR A 770 -32.06 3.87 -31.57
CA THR A 770 -30.77 3.63 -32.24
C THR A 770 -29.67 3.23 -31.25
N SER A 771 -29.84 3.49 -29.94
CA SER A 771 -28.89 3.09 -28.90
C SER A 771 -29.57 2.40 -27.72
N LEU A 772 -29.01 1.28 -27.26
CA LEU A 772 -29.56 0.51 -26.14
C LEU A 772 -28.46 0.00 -25.22
N ARG A 773 -28.57 0.28 -23.91
CA ARG A 773 -27.73 -0.29 -22.86
C ARG A 773 -28.57 -1.11 -21.89
N LEU A 774 -28.15 -2.35 -21.62
CA LEU A 774 -28.84 -3.31 -20.74
C LEU A 774 -27.90 -3.87 -19.66
N ASN A 775 -28.40 -4.11 -18.44
CA ASN A 775 -27.70 -4.85 -17.37
C ASN A 775 -28.37 -6.22 -17.08
N LYS A 776 -27.61 -7.23 -16.64
CA LYS A 776 -27.99 -8.62 -16.30
C LYS A 776 -29.10 -8.74 -15.24
N TYR A 777 -30.09 -9.66 -15.17
CA TYR A 777 -30.72 -10.73 -15.98
C TYR A 777 -32.17 -10.96 -15.46
N SER A 778 -33.09 -11.50 -16.29
CA SER A 778 -34.20 -12.42 -15.91
C SER A 778 -34.92 -13.00 -17.17
N PHE A 779 -34.18 -13.47 -18.18
CA PHE A 779 -34.82 -14.13 -19.34
C PHE A 779 -34.76 -15.66 -19.31
N LEU A 780 -33.77 -16.25 -18.61
CA LEU A 780 -33.60 -17.70 -18.57
C LEU A 780 -33.42 -18.12 -17.11
N ARG A 781 -34.42 -18.81 -16.54
CA ARG A 781 -34.40 -19.34 -15.16
C ARG A 781 -33.32 -20.41 -14.89
N GLN A 782 -32.49 -20.79 -15.88
CA GLN A 782 -31.72 -22.04 -15.83
C GLN A 782 -30.32 -22.05 -16.46
N ASP A 783 -29.73 -20.92 -16.88
CA ASP A 783 -28.37 -20.95 -17.45
C ASP A 783 -27.33 -20.42 -16.46
N SER A 784 -26.66 -21.33 -15.75
CA SER A 784 -25.60 -21.07 -14.75
C SER A 784 -24.21 -20.82 -15.37
N SER A 785 -24.12 -20.64 -16.70
CA SER A 785 -22.83 -20.54 -17.39
C SER A 785 -22.15 -19.17 -17.26
N ALA A 786 -20.81 -19.13 -17.28
CA ALA A 786 -19.99 -17.93 -17.21
C ALA A 786 -20.19 -16.90 -18.37
N LEU A 787 -20.93 -17.27 -19.42
CA LEU A 787 -21.19 -16.42 -20.60
C LEU A 787 -22.60 -15.83 -20.64
N THR A 788 -23.27 -15.67 -19.50
CA THR A 788 -24.66 -15.18 -19.48
C THR A 788 -24.86 -13.88 -20.26
N SER A 789 -23.90 -12.94 -20.30
CA SER A 789 -24.01 -11.68 -21.05
C SER A 789 -24.12 -11.86 -22.57
N LEU A 790 -23.53 -12.92 -23.13
CA LEU A 790 -23.52 -13.23 -24.56
C LEU A 790 -24.42 -14.44 -24.85
N SER A 791 -25.71 -14.30 -24.56
CA SER A 791 -26.72 -15.31 -24.92
C SER A 791 -27.25 -15.05 -26.32
N ASP A 792 -27.21 -16.07 -27.19
CA ASP A 792 -27.81 -16.03 -28.52
C ASP A 792 -29.32 -15.78 -28.48
N VAL A 793 -30.00 -16.28 -27.45
CA VAL A 793 -31.43 -16.05 -27.22
C VAL A 793 -31.72 -14.56 -27.00
N LEU A 794 -30.91 -13.89 -26.17
CA LEU A 794 -31.08 -12.47 -25.87
C LEU A 794 -30.80 -11.60 -27.10
N ILE A 795 -29.68 -11.83 -27.79
CA ILE A 795 -29.31 -11.05 -28.98
C ILE A 795 -30.33 -11.23 -30.12
N ASN A 796 -30.85 -12.44 -30.32
CA ASN A 796 -31.92 -12.67 -31.30
C ASN A 796 -33.21 -11.92 -30.96
N ARG A 797 -33.57 -11.86 -29.66
CA ARG A 797 -34.73 -11.10 -29.20
C ARG A 797 -34.53 -9.60 -29.40
N ILE A 798 -33.36 -9.06 -29.01
CA ILE A 798 -33.00 -7.65 -29.24
C ILE A 798 -33.05 -7.30 -30.72
N SER A 799 -32.51 -8.16 -31.57
CA SER A 799 -32.53 -7.98 -33.03
C SER A 799 -33.94 -7.90 -33.60
N LYS A 800 -34.94 -8.55 -32.97
CA LYS A 800 -36.34 -8.51 -33.39
C LYS A 800 -37.05 -7.27 -32.87
N ASP A 801 -36.84 -6.95 -31.60
CA ASP A 801 -37.60 -5.90 -30.90
C ASP A 801 -37.05 -4.48 -31.15
N PHE A 802 -35.78 -4.36 -31.53
CA PHE A 802 -35.09 -3.09 -31.81
C PHE A 802 -34.46 -3.10 -33.22
N PRO A 803 -35.28 -3.02 -34.30
CA PRO A 803 -34.79 -3.17 -35.66
C PRO A 803 -33.91 -2.01 -36.16
N GLN A 804 -33.95 -0.85 -35.48
CA GLN A 804 -33.21 0.36 -35.87
C GLN A 804 -31.91 0.56 -35.09
N LEU A 805 -31.47 -0.45 -34.34
CA LEU A 805 -30.34 -0.32 -33.42
C LEU A 805 -29.00 -0.16 -34.14
N GLU A 806 -28.29 0.91 -33.81
CA GLU A 806 -26.95 1.25 -34.31
C GLU A 806 -25.88 1.04 -33.25
N SER A 807 -26.26 1.08 -31.97
CA SER A 807 -25.39 0.96 -30.80
C SER A 807 -26.01 0.03 -29.76
N LEU A 808 -25.31 -1.03 -29.39
CA LEU A 808 -25.73 -2.00 -28.37
C LEU A 808 -24.66 -2.19 -27.30
N ASN A 809 -25.06 -2.07 -26.05
CA ASN A 809 -24.20 -2.23 -24.88
C ASN A 809 -24.84 -3.21 -23.89
N ILE A 810 -24.12 -4.26 -23.53
CA ILE A 810 -24.58 -5.28 -22.57
C ILE A 810 -23.59 -5.38 -21.41
N TYR A 811 -24.03 -4.93 -20.25
CA TYR A 811 -23.22 -4.84 -19.04
C TYR A 811 -23.57 -5.96 -18.03
N ASP A 812 -22.57 -6.51 -17.35
CA ASP A 812 -22.67 -7.53 -16.29
C ASP A 812 -21.76 -7.13 -15.12
N LYS A 813 -22.38 -6.77 -13.98
CA LYS A 813 -21.69 -6.47 -12.72
C LYS A 813 -21.98 -7.54 -11.68
N THR A 814 -21.44 -8.73 -11.87
CA THR A 814 -21.48 -9.78 -10.85
C THR A 814 -20.43 -9.50 -9.75
N ARG A 815 -20.80 -8.68 -8.76
CA ARG A 815 -20.14 -8.67 -7.44
C ARG A 815 -20.93 -9.58 -6.49
N SER A 816 -20.56 -10.86 -6.35
CA SER A 816 -20.78 -11.65 -5.11
C SER A 816 -20.46 -13.15 -5.30
N GLY A 817 -19.57 -13.66 -4.45
CA GLY A 817 -19.17 -15.06 -4.37
C GLY A 817 -20.19 -15.97 -3.68
N ARG A 818 -21.38 -16.16 -4.25
CA ARG A 818 -22.36 -17.15 -3.71
C ARG A 818 -22.72 -18.32 -4.63
N TYR A 819 -22.34 -18.29 -5.91
CA TYR A 819 -22.50 -19.43 -6.82
C TYR A 819 -21.36 -19.45 -7.85
N MET A 820 -20.16 -19.84 -7.43
CA MET A 820 -19.06 -20.10 -8.35
C MET A 820 -19.14 -21.56 -8.81
N HIS A 821 -19.69 -21.78 -10.01
CA HIS A 821 -19.56 -23.06 -10.67
C HIS A 821 -18.19 -23.10 -11.36
N HIS A 822 -17.26 -23.90 -10.86
CA HIS A 822 -16.01 -24.17 -11.58
C HIS A 822 -16.34 -24.89 -12.90
N MET A 823 -15.92 -24.30 -14.03
CA MET A 823 -16.24 -24.82 -15.36
C MET A 823 -15.40 -26.06 -15.69
N ASN A 824 -16.02 -27.08 -16.29
CA ASN A 824 -15.35 -28.31 -16.71
C ASN A 824 -15.13 -28.36 -18.25
N ASP A 825 -14.52 -29.44 -18.75
CA ASP A 825 -14.25 -29.60 -20.19
C ASP A 825 -15.49 -29.61 -21.09
N ARG A 826 -16.66 -30.04 -20.59
CA ARG A 826 -17.93 -29.96 -21.33
C ARG A 826 -18.36 -28.51 -21.54
N ASP A 827 -18.06 -27.64 -20.58
CA ASP A 827 -18.38 -26.22 -20.67
C ASP A 827 -17.55 -25.52 -21.74
N ARG A 828 -16.30 -25.96 -22.00
CA ARG A 828 -15.42 -25.43 -23.07
C ARG A 828 -16.05 -25.53 -24.47
N TYR A 829 -16.65 -26.67 -24.80
CA TYR A 829 -17.29 -26.88 -26.12
C TYR A 829 -18.62 -26.13 -26.26
N ARG A 830 -19.36 -25.98 -25.15
CA ARG A 830 -20.59 -25.18 -25.12
C ARG A 830 -20.27 -23.70 -25.33
N TRP A 831 -19.14 -23.23 -24.82
CA TRP A 831 -18.64 -21.85 -24.93
C TRP A 831 -18.40 -21.41 -26.38
N CYS A 832 -17.60 -22.17 -27.13
CA CYS A 832 -17.27 -21.83 -28.53
C CYS A 832 -18.52 -21.79 -29.42
N ARG A 833 -19.45 -22.76 -29.25
CA ARG A 833 -20.73 -22.76 -29.98
C ARG A 833 -21.62 -21.56 -29.65
N LYS A 834 -21.62 -21.09 -28.39
CA LYS A 834 -22.39 -19.90 -27.99
C LYS A 834 -21.87 -18.65 -28.69
N ILE A 835 -20.54 -18.49 -28.77
CA ILE A 835 -19.90 -17.39 -29.49
C ILE A 835 -20.25 -17.39 -30.98
N ASP A 836 -20.18 -18.55 -31.65
CA ASP A 836 -20.55 -18.68 -33.06
C ASP A 836 -22.02 -18.28 -33.32
N LYS A 837 -22.91 -18.68 -32.40
CA LYS A 837 -24.34 -18.33 -32.47
C LYS A 837 -24.57 -16.83 -32.26
N VAL A 838 -23.92 -16.22 -31.27
CA VAL A 838 -23.98 -14.76 -31.03
C VAL A 838 -23.47 -14.00 -32.24
N ALA A 839 -22.32 -14.39 -32.79
CA ALA A 839 -21.77 -13.78 -34.01
C ALA A 839 -22.73 -13.93 -35.21
N SER A 840 -23.45 -15.05 -35.30
CA SER A 840 -24.47 -15.27 -36.33
C SER A 840 -25.72 -14.40 -36.12
N SER A 841 -26.10 -14.13 -34.87
CA SER A 841 -27.20 -13.21 -34.52
C SER A 841 -26.84 -11.75 -34.78
N LEU A 842 -25.62 -11.32 -34.40
CA LEU A 842 -25.12 -9.97 -34.69
C LEU A 842 -25.07 -9.69 -36.19
N ARG A 843 -24.74 -10.69 -37.03
CA ARG A 843 -24.79 -10.58 -38.50
C ARG A 843 -26.17 -10.27 -39.07
N LYS A 844 -27.26 -10.56 -38.34
CA LYS A 844 -28.62 -10.22 -38.76
C LYS A 844 -28.98 -8.76 -38.47
N MET A 845 -28.24 -8.10 -37.58
CA MET A 845 -28.44 -6.69 -37.19
C MET A 845 -27.72 -5.76 -38.17
N ARG A 846 -28.32 -5.50 -39.33
CA ARG A 846 -27.70 -4.75 -40.45
C ARG A 846 -27.31 -3.30 -40.13
N ARG A 847 -27.98 -2.67 -39.15
CA ARG A 847 -27.72 -1.28 -38.75
C ARG A 847 -26.73 -1.14 -37.60
N LEU A 848 -26.38 -2.24 -36.93
CA LEU A 848 -25.54 -2.22 -35.74
C LEU A 848 -24.11 -1.84 -36.13
N ARG A 849 -23.67 -0.65 -35.73
CA ARG A 849 -22.32 -0.13 -35.96
C ARG A 849 -21.43 -0.31 -34.74
N ARG A 850 -21.99 -0.29 -33.54
CA ARG A 850 -21.20 -0.34 -32.31
C ARG A 850 -21.73 -1.39 -31.35
N PHE A 851 -20.86 -2.27 -30.86
CA PHE A 851 -21.22 -3.34 -29.95
C PHE A 851 -20.25 -3.41 -28.78
N ALA A 852 -20.76 -3.32 -27.55
CA ALA A 852 -19.94 -3.43 -26.35
C ALA A 852 -20.52 -4.43 -25.35
N PHE A 853 -19.64 -5.17 -24.68
CA PHE A 853 -20.04 -6.13 -23.66
C PHE A 853 -18.99 -6.30 -22.56
N THR A 854 -19.40 -6.74 -21.38
CA THR A 854 -18.51 -7.07 -20.25
C THR A 854 -18.23 -8.57 -20.17
N LEU A 855 -17.03 -8.93 -19.72
CA LEU A 855 -16.69 -10.29 -19.32
C LEU A 855 -15.97 -10.29 -17.96
N SER A 856 -16.58 -10.91 -16.95
CA SER A 856 -16.09 -10.89 -15.56
C SER A 856 -14.93 -11.87 -15.34
N GLU A 857 -13.81 -11.39 -14.79
CA GLU A 857 -12.60 -12.17 -14.50
C GLU A 857 -12.81 -13.29 -13.49
N ALA A 858 -13.74 -13.08 -12.54
CA ALA A 858 -13.98 -13.97 -11.41
C ALA A 858 -14.46 -15.39 -11.82
N GLN A 859 -14.67 -15.66 -13.11
CA GLN A 859 -15.32 -16.88 -13.60
C GLN A 859 -14.37 -17.86 -14.30
N PHE A 860 -13.06 -17.59 -14.35
CA PHE A 860 -12.08 -18.41 -15.08
C PHE A 860 -10.95 -18.94 -14.19
N SER A 861 -10.56 -20.22 -14.38
CA SER A 861 -9.29 -20.75 -13.86
C SER A 861 -8.17 -20.55 -14.90
N GLU A 862 -6.91 -20.44 -14.47
CA GLU A 862 -5.76 -20.30 -15.40
C GLU A 862 -5.72 -21.42 -16.46
N SER A 863 -5.96 -22.67 -16.03
CA SER A 863 -6.02 -23.83 -16.93
C SER A 863 -7.14 -23.75 -17.98
N PHE A 864 -8.21 -23.01 -17.72
CA PHE A 864 -9.30 -22.78 -18.66
C PHE A 864 -8.96 -21.65 -19.64
N ILE A 865 -8.30 -20.59 -19.16
CA ILE A 865 -7.86 -19.45 -19.96
C ILE A 865 -6.92 -19.93 -21.08
N ASP A 866 -5.94 -20.76 -20.77
CA ASP A 866 -5.00 -21.28 -21.77
C ASP A 866 -5.68 -22.19 -22.81
N ALA A 867 -6.58 -23.06 -22.38
CA ALA A 867 -7.33 -23.94 -23.27
C ALA A 867 -8.27 -23.16 -24.19
N LEU A 868 -8.92 -22.11 -23.66
CA LEU A 868 -9.81 -21.24 -24.42
C LEU A 868 -9.04 -20.39 -25.42
N ARG A 869 -7.93 -19.78 -25.01
CA ARG A 869 -7.02 -19.03 -25.87
C ARG A 869 -6.59 -19.89 -27.06
N THR A 870 -6.15 -21.12 -26.81
CA THR A 870 -5.70 -22.04 -27.87
C THR A 870 -6.81 -22.32 -28.89
N LYS A 871 -8.05 -22.54 -28.45
CA LYS A 871 -9.19 -22.77 -29.36
C LYS A 871 -9.60 -21.51 -30.14
N LEU A 872 -9.69 -20.36 -29.46
CA LEU A 872 -10.03 -19.10 -30.12
C LEU A 872 -8.95 -18.72 -31.15
N LEU A 873 -7.67 -18.90 -30.81
CA LEU A 873 -6.54 -18.69 -31.71
C LEU A 873 -6.65 -19.61 -32.94
N ALA A 874 -6.95 -20.91 -32.75
CA ALA A 874 -7.17 -21.84 -33.87
C ALA A 874 -8.33 -21.41 -34.79
N ILE A 875 -9.41 -20.87 -34.21
CA ILE A 875 -10.56 -20.36 -34.97
C ILE A 875 -10.19 -19.09 -35.76
N VAL A 876 -9.48 -18.16 -35.11
CA VAL A 876 -9.00 -16.89 -35.70
C VAL A 876 -8.01 -17.16 -36.83
N MET A 877 -7.05 -18.07 -36.62
CA MET A 877 -6.06 -18.47 -37.64
C MET A 877 -6.70 -19.19 -38.83
N LYS A 878 -7.69 -20.08 -38.61
CA LYS A 878 -8.45 -20.74 -39.69
C LYS A 878 -9.22 -19.74 -40.57
N LYS A 879 -9.42 -18.51 -40.09
CA LYS A 879 -10.11 -17.43 -40.79
C LYS A 879 -9.14 -16.42 -41.45
N GLY A 880 -7.83 -16.66 -41.40
CA GLY A 880 -6.83 -15.82 -42.06
C GLY A 880 -6.55 -14.50 -41.35
N LEU A 881 -6.88 -14.39 -40.05
CA LEU A 881 -6.58 -13.22 -39.24
C LEU A 881 -5.16 -13.32 -38.65
N PRO A 882 -4.44 -12.19 -38.48
CA PRO A 882 -3.08 -12.19 -37.98
C PRO A 882 -2.98 -12.81 -36.56
N PRO A 883 -1.89 -13.51 -36.24
CA PRO A 883 -1.68 -14.08 -34.92
C PRO A 883 -1.56 -12.95 -33.89
N VAL A 884 -2.34 -13.05 -32.81
CA VAL A 884 -2.31 -12.10 -31.69
C VAL A 884 -1.40 -12.68 -30.59
N GLU A 885 -0.25 -12.04 -30.35
CA GLU A 885 0.64 -12.38 -29.24
C GLU A 885 0.12 -11.75 -27.94
N ALA A 886 -0.76 -12.45 -27.22
CA ALA A 886 -1.21 -12.04 -25.90
C ALA A 886 -1.41 -13.26 -24.98
N ARG A 887 -0.89 -13.19 -23.74
CA ARG A 887 -0.93 -14.28 -22.75
C ARG A 887 -2.01 -14.00 -21.68
N GLY A 888 -2.38 -15.02 -20.90
CA GLY A 888 -3.38 -14.86 -19.85
C GLY A 888 -4.78 -14.46 -20.34
N LEU A 889 -5.56 -13.82 -19.45
CA LEU A 889 -6.95 -13.42 -19.70
C LEU A 889 -7.07 -12.31 -20.75
N GLU A 890 -6.09 -11.41 -20.79
CA GLU A 890 -5.92 -10.40 -21.84
C GLU A 890 -5.96 -11.02 -23.25
N GLY A 891 -5.21 -12.11 -23.46
CA GLY A 891 -5.22 -12.81 -24.74
C GLY A 891 -6.60 -13.34 -25.13
N VAL A 892 -7.44 -13.71 -24.15
CA VAL A 892 -8.83 -14.13 -24.41
C VAL A 892 -9.68 -12.93 -24.84
N TYR A 893 -9.53 -11.76 -24.19
CA TYR A 893 -10.25 -10.54 -24.54
C TYR A 893 -9.96 -10.07 -25.96
N ILE A 894 -8.67 -10.03 -26.32
CA ILE A 894 -8.24 -9.61 -27.65
C ILE A 894 -8.76 -10.60 -28.70
N LEU A 895 -8.62 -11.91 -28.48
CA LEU A 895 -9.12 -12.93 -29.41
C LEU A 895 -10.65 -12.88 -29.59
N LEU A 896 -11.42 -12.56 -28.55
CA LEU A 896 -12.88 -12.42 -28.63
C LEU A 896 -13.30 -11.21 -29.45
N ILE A 897 -12.67 -10.05 -29.19
CA ILE A 897 -12.93 -8.84 -29.98
C ILE A 897 -12.57 -9.09 -31.44
N THR A 898 -11.38 -9.65 -31.71
CA THR A 898 -10.94 -10.02 -33.06
C THR A 898 -11.95 -10.96 -33.72
N TYR A 899 -12.44 -11.95 -32.99
CA TYR A 899 -13.43 -12.88 -33.52
C TYR A 899 -14.76 -12.20 -33.88
N PHE A 900 -15.31 -11.35 -33.02
CA PHE A 900 -16.56 -10.63 -33.30
C PHE A 900 -16.39 -9.57 -34.38
N ALA A 901 -15.28 -8.84 -34.39
CA ALA A 901 -14.91 -7.88 -35.42
C ALA A 901 -14.78 -8.55 -36.81
N ALA A 902 -14.19 -9.75 -36.88
CA ALA A 902 -14.06 -10.49 -38.12
C ALA A 902 -15.37 -11.12 -38.62
N HIS A 903 -16.32 -11.38 -37.73
CA HIS A 903 -17.63 -11.96 -38.08
C HIS A 903 -18.75 -10.90 -38.21
N ALA A 904 -18.43 -9.63 -37.95
CA ALA A 904 -19.31 -8.49 -38.14
C ALA A 904 -19.49 -8.17 -39.62
N LYS A 905 -20.74 -8.03 -40.09
CA LYS A 905 -21.06 -7.52 -41.43
C LYS A 905 -21.26 -5.99 -41.48
N SER A 906 -21.49 -5.37 -40.32
CA SER A 906 -21.96 -3.98 -40.18
C SER A 906 -21.29 -3.20 -39.03
N PRO A 907 -20.88 -3.85 -37.91
CA PRO A 907 -20.15 -3.15 -36.85
C PRO A 907 -18.83 -2.51 -37.32
N GLU A 908 -18.65 -1.24 -36.97
CA GLU A 908 -17.45 -0.43 -37.15
C GLU A 908 -16.64 -0.35 -35.83
N GLU A 909 -17.23 -0.72 -34.69
CA GLU A 909 -16.60 -0.65 -33.37
C GLU A 909 -17.08 -1.80 -32.45
N VAL A 910 -16.14 -2.54 -31.85
CA VAL A 910 -16.41 -3.60 -30.87
C VAL A 910 -15.56 -3.37 -29.62
N CYS A 911 -16.18 -3.38 -28.45
CA CYS A 911 -15.49 -3.15 -27.16
C CYS A 911 -15.76 -4.25 -26.14
N ILE A 912 -14.75 -4.58 -25.34
CA ILE A 912 -14.88 -5.43 -24.14
C ILE A 912 -14.33 -4.71 -22.91
N THR A 913 -15.08 -4.73 -21.81
CA THR A 913 -14.63 -4.15 -20.53
C THR A 913 -14.34 -5.24 -19.50
N THR A 914 -13.28 -5.05 -18.73
CA THR A 914 -12.79 -6.00 -17.71
C THR A 914 -13.42 -5.80 -16.32
N GLY A 915 -14.12 -4.68 -16.08
CA GLY A 915 -14.77 -4.37 -14.80
C GLY A 915 -13.90 -3.59 -13.81
N CYS A 916 -12.71 -3.19 -14.23
CA CYS A 916 -11.77 -2.20 -13.68
C CYS A 916 -11.20 -1.42 -14.89
N PRO A 917 -10.49 -0.28 -14.74
CA PRO A 917 -10.61 0.82 -15.70
C PRO A 917 -10.15 0.51 -17.12
N MET A 918 -9.46 -0.62 -17.35
CA MET A 918 -9.02 -1.06 -18.66
C MET A 918 -10.16 -1.69 -19.50
N PHE A 919 -10.29 -1.23 -20.74
CA PHE A 919 -11.11 -1.86 -21.77
C PHE A 919 -10.33 -2.02 -23.07
N TYR A 920 -10.71 -3.02 -23.85
CA TYR A 920 -10.14 -3.27 -25.17
C TYR A 920 -11.15 -2.87 -26.23
N ARG A 921 -10.70 -2.14 -27.26
CA ARG A 921 -11.51 -1.63 -28.35
C ARG A 921 -10.92 -2.10 -29.66
N ALA A 922 -11.78 -2.53 -30.59
CA ALA A 922 -11.43 -2.65 -31.99
C ALA A 922 -12.30 -1.70 -32.82
N THR A 923 -11.67 -0.89 -33.65
CA THR A 923 -12.33 0.05 -34.57
C THR A 923 -11.92 -0.23 -36.00
N LEU A 924 -12.88 -0.22 -36.92
CA LEU A 924 -12.64 -0.34 -38.34
C LEU A 924 -12.32 1.04 -38.93
N THR A 925 -11.08 1.22 -39.37
CA THR A 925 -10.62 2.46 -40.05
C THR A 925 -9.97 2.10 -41.37
N ASN A 926 -10.41 2.73 -42.47
CA ASN A 926 -9.89 2.47 -43.83
C ASN A 926 -9.95 0.99 -44.25
N GLY A 927 -10.95 0.24 -43.78
CA GLY A 927 -11.10 -1.18 -44.09
C GLY A 927 -10.20 -2.12 -43.26
N VAL A 928 -9.41 -1.59 -42.33
CA VAL A 928 -8.54 -2.35 -41.42
C VAL A 928 -9.02 -2.20 -39.97
N TRP A 929 -9.07 -3.30 -39.24
CA TRP A 929 -9.39 -3.30 -37.81
C TRP A 929 -8.15 -2.89 -37.00
N ASN A 930 -8.27 -1.78 -36.28
CA ASN A 930 -7.27 -1.32 -35.32
C ASN A 930 -7.72 -1.65 -33.91
N MET A 931 -6.81 -2.22 -33.12
CA MET A 931 -7.07 -2.59 -31.73
C MET A 931 -6.33 -1.62 -30.80
N SER A 932 -7.01 -1.17 -29.76
CA SER A 932 -6.44 -0.34 -28.70
C SER A 932 -6.81 -0.88 -27.33
N GLU A 933 -5.85 -0.80 -26.42
CA GLU A 933 -6.07 -0.92 -24.98
C GLU A 933 -6.17 0.49 -24.42
N GLU A 934 -7.25 0.77 -23.69
CA GLU A 934 -7.56 2.12 -23.21
C GLU A 934 -8.08 2.07 -21.77
N SER A 935 -7.87 3.16 -21.01
CA SER A 935 -8.31 3.29 -19.63
C SER A 935 -9.52 4.22 -19.52
N SER A 936 -10.51 3.85 -18.73
CA SER A 936 -11.66 4.68 -18.37
C SER A 936 -11.30 5.84 -17.44
N GLU A 937 -10.11 5.79 -16.81
CA GLU A 937 -9.54 6.87 -16.02
C GLU A 937 -8.90 7.97 -16.87
N ASP A 938 -8.63 7.70 -18.16
CA ASP A 938 -8.19 8.74 -19.09
C ASP A 938 -9.34 9.77 -19.31
N PRO A 939 -9.14 11.04 -18.93
CA PRO A 939 -10.16 12.08 -19.10
C PRO A 939 -10.61 12.28 -20.55
N SER A 940 -9.74 11.97 -21.53
CA SER A 940 -10.04 12.04 -22.96
C SER A 940 -11.05 10.98 -23.39
N GLN A 941 -11.08 9.85 -22.69
CA GLN A 941 -11.96 8.72 -22.96
C GLN A 941 -13.31 8.83 -22.24
N LYS A 942 -13.43 9.67 -21.19
CA LYS A 942 -14.59 9.78 -20.28
C LYS A 942 -15.98 9.87 -20.94
N TYR A 943 -16.07 10.39 -22.17
CA TYR A 943 -17.33 10.56 -22.91
C TYR A 943 -17.43 9.72 -24.19
N LEU A 944 -16.46 8.83 -24.45
CA LEU A 944 -16.41 7.96 -25.62
C LEU A 944 -17.18 6.65 -25.39
N PHE A 945 -17.53 5.98 -26.49
CA PHE A 945 -18.48 4.87 -26.59
C PHE A 945 -18.35 3.74 -25.54
N PRO A 946 -17.15 3.32 -25.09
CA PRO A 946 -17.04 2.29 -24.07
C PRO A 946 -17.16 2.81 -22.63
N ASN A 947 -16.87 4.08 -22.33
CA ASN A 947 -16.99 4.60 -20.95
C ASN A 947 -18.45 4.80 -20.50
N VAL A 948 -19.40 4.70 -21.44
CA VAL A 948 -20.83 4.54 -21.16
C VAL A 948 -21.15 3.14 -20.58
N LEU A 949 -20.16 2.24 -20.37
CA LEU A 949 -20.33 0.95 -19.69
C LEU A 949 -20.22 1.04 -18.17
N GLU A 950 -19.41 1.96 -17.62
CA GLU A 950 -19.05 1.95 -16.19
C GLU A 950 -19.84 2.94 -15.33
N GLY A 951 -20.49 3.93 -15.94
CA GLY A 951 -21.33 4.93 -15.26
C GLY A 951 -21.90 5.92 -16.24
#